data_AF-A0A7C6QLX7-F1
#
_entry.id   AF-A0A7C6QLX7-F1
#
_cell.length_a   1.000
_cell.length_b   1.000
_cell.length_c   1.000
_cell.angle_alpha   90.00
_cell.angle_beta   90.00
_cell.angle_gamma   90.00
#
_symmetry.space_group_name_H-M   'P 1'
#
loop_
_entity.id
_entity.type
_entity.pdbx_description
1 polymer ?
#
loop_
_entity_poly.entity_id
_entity_poly.type
_entity_poly.pdbx_seq_one_letter_code
_entity_poly.pdbx_strand_id
1 'polypeptide(L)'
;MRTLISLLLLTAVSVFQPVAAQTGEGAAWPVAGSVPLYVDWGKSDVAVSPVTFGVPLPNGLTSTVENLRVVNGEGKPVPAQMAATATWQGPDGPIRWLLLSMNVEQGQTYALEYGSNVRAYDFANYQGIQLKEDRDAITVNTGAMQAVISKVRPTVLDAVYIDADGNGRFTGDEAIVTPDAAAANLPVVTDGRGNRYVASDSGLKVSIARSGPMEVAIRREGWYVGANGTRFAQFVTYTYFYADQAAVRHDHTFIVAFDSTENQVRDIRLSIPVAMDTSAKAEFATSTAVNGDIVTVDANRFPVYLVQNEHNHWVLGGSADSGEVIIASGDRSGGWFGLSDQRWGIYAGYRDFWQQFPGELEIDKGVMHIHLWSSRGGNVLDFTPSVIMGDQYPGDRIFDSNYYVGGLDSWTQAYGIGKTHNIWLNFYTQKKAGGSADGDKAEAAKLTYSWLHEPVLVMASPEWNVSTQAFGIVHPEDRERFPELEAALDALLHRKYWMQEHFAQYGWIDYGDAYYRRTSDVTVWRRWASMFYGWPNVAPLLYLRSGRRDAWNYHRINTKHIIDIDIGHLDSTQFGKRRGGRYGGNGGIVHYAANQYTHGPDTRIRFMYFDYYINGNLRAWEVADYYAQDQYEEMYPNSQVLRGYQGRTSGGTLRLFSEAYEATWKPEYLRAMRDVAETFYRELAERGFTEYDDVYKNEGKLKYYQLTGDKRMLDLFLNDMQVLLESRDPLSGRLPRPDGRGNTMWSLANVYLMTGNEDYARYMYWQVGNALSQMQTALDPHVGPESIGDMIAEFTGPPEQTYHATMGVQFPTAMVVMAQAMERTGYPFVYLLADGYAYLMSEGKIIKAEDGDGLVLCGSKVTIPALGRPLRVYFYVPAESQGAALVVSAGVRIYTPEGTPLNDGKVMEGWIDIPSGQSGLWSMEAANLYGTFSVEARNLPPVYALDDPARYFMPDVAWLMWKTPAPDSEVMGVVPVTFAVRIPEGAQTTPVRVFVDDQLYWEGEVTAIGDEVTAEASLMLDTLKMADGRHELMVMASSGEFVQQMRTALTVRNTWTLYDPLIVVEFFGTLVDNTMITESSGGWRYLNTPIPDGPEDTFRMVRLADTEEYLVWDMPELGVNQYEVVLFVHGNAVNSVRSAVELAFRDVSGSQWRPVGYQVMSESPTPSGWCKVVLSGEMEPIVTPVQFRVVFKQGVIPADQLQIGDVTFVGMRQKQ
;
A
#
# COMPACT_ATOMS: atom_id res chain seq x y z
N MET A 1 5.88 -8.59 37.82
CA MET A 1 5.38 -8.73 36.43
C MET A 1 5.97 -7.64 35.51
N ARG A 2 5.80 -6.34 35.81
CA ARG A 2 6.46 -5.23 35.05
C ARG A 2 8.00 -5.34 34.97
N THR A 3 8.67 -5.73 36.04
CA THR A 3 10.15 -5.85 36.08
C THR A 3 10.70 -7.11 35.38
N LEU A 4 9.87 -8.14 35.16
CA LEU A 4 10.26 -9.36 34.43
C LEU A 4 10.10 -9.17 32.91
N ILE A 5 9.10 -8.39 32.50
CA ILE A 5 8.85 -8.01 31.10
C ILE A 5 9.96 -7.09 30.59
N SER A 6 10.41 -6.13 31.40
CA SER A 6 11.54 -5.26 31.03
C SER A 6 12.87 -6.02 30.86
N LEU A 7 13.10 -7.10 31.62
CA LEU A 7 14.33 -7.92 31.50
C LEU A 7 14.32 -8.85 30.28
N LEU A 8 13.14 -9.30 29.85
CA LEU A 8 12.93 -10.07 28.60
C LEU A 8 13.05 -9.18 27.35
N LEU A 9 12.56 -7.93 27.42
CA LEU A 9 12.75 -6.93 26.36
C LEU A 9 14.23 -6.53 26.20
N LEU A 10 14.97 -6.36 27.30
CA LEU A 10 16.41 -6.05 27.27
C LEU A 10 17.28 -7.17 26.68
N THR A 11 16.82 -8.43 26.74
CA THR A 11 17.53 -9.56 26.10
C THR A 11 17.12 -9.73 24.63
N ALA A 12 15.86 -9.49 24.27
CA ALA A 12 15.39 -9.53 22.87
C ALA A 12 16.04 -8.43 21.99
N VAL A 13 16.29 -7.24 22.54
CA VAL A 13 16.91 -6.12 21.81
C VAL A 13 18.38 -6.38 21.46
N SER A 14 19.13 -7.09 22.31
CA SER A 14 20.52 -7.47 22.01
C SER A 14 20.67 -8.53 20.90
N VAL A 15 19.57 -9.12 20.43
CA VAL A 15 19.54 -10.10 19.32
C VAL A 15 19.30 -9.43 17.96
N PHE A 16 18.95 -8.13 17.92
CA PHE A 16 18.80 -7.38 16.68
C PHE A 16 20.11 -6.79 16.14
N GLN A 17 21.23 -7.50 16.27
CA GLN A 17 22.33 -7.29 15.32
C GLN A 17 21.91 -7.93 13.99
N PRO A 18 21.94 -7.21 12.85
CA PRO A 18 21.74 -7.87 11.58
C PRO A 18 22.80 -8.96 11.46
N VAL A 19 22.34 -10.19 11.26
CA VAL A 19 23.18 -11.29 10.79
C VAL A 19 23.46 -11.01 9.31
N ALA A 20 24.14 -9.89 9.05
CA ALA A 20 24.85 -9.66 7.81
C ALA A 20 25.95 -10.72 7.79
N ALA A 21 25.76 -11.77 7.00
CA ALA A 21 26.82 -12.67 6.59
C ALA A 21 27.75 -13.14 7.73
N GLN A 22 27.22 -13.79 8.78
CA GLN A 22 28.05 -14.76 9.50
C GLN A 22 28.18 -16.01 8.62
N THR A 23 29.07 -15.91 7.63
CA THR A 23 29.79 -17.07 7.13
C THR A 23 30.53 -17.68 8.31
N GLY A 24 29.96 -18.74 8.87
CA GLY A 24 30.60 -19.70 9.78
C GLY A 24 31.59 -19.16 10.80
N GLU A 25 31.11 -18.79 11.99
CA GLU A 25 31.84 -19.03 13.26
C GLU A 25 30.95 -18.74 14.48
N GLY A 26 30.43 -19.80 15.11
CA GLY A 26 30.61 -20.01 16.55
C GLY A 26 29.82 -19.18 17.59
N ALA A 27 28.61 -18.68 17.32
CA ALA A 27 27.70 -18.38 18.44
C ALA A 27 27.21 -19.70 19.06
N ALA A 28 27.77 -20.11 20.19
CA ALA A 28 27.36 -21.32 20.91
C ALA A 28 25.95 -21.11 21.49
N TRP A 29 24.94 -21.65 20.79
CA TRP A 29 23.55 -21.67 21.23
C TRP A 29 23.38 -22.51 22.51
N PRO A 30 22.38 -22.20 23.36
CA PRO A 30 22.29 -22.78 24.69
C PRO A 30 22.17 -24.30 24.65
N VAL A 31 22.73 -24.95 25.68
CA VAL A 31 22.70 -26.42 25.87
C VAL A 31 21.26 -26.96 25.90
N ALA A 32 20.29 -26.13 26.34
CA ALA A 32 18.86 -26.32 26.24
C ALA A 32 18.10 -24.98 26.29
N GLY A 33 16.94 -24.89 25.64
CA GLY A 33 16.02 -23.75 25.66
C GLY A 33 14.57 -24.18 25.46
N SER A 34 13.64 -23.22 25.57
CA SER A 34 12.20 -23.48 25.46
C SER A 34 11.50 -22.33 24.75
N VAL A 35 10.51 -22.66 23.91
CA VAL A 35 9.67 -21.72 23.16
C VAL A 35 8.22 -21.88 23.63
N PRO A 36 7.60 -20.85 24.23
CA PRO A 36 6.18 -20.90 24.56
C PRO A 36 5.32 -21.09 23.31
N LEU A 37 4.33 -21.98 23.40
CA LEU A 37 3.33 -22.21 22.36
C LEU A 37 2.00 -21.64 22.83
N TYR A 38 1.46 -20.69 22.08
CA TYR A 38 0.16 -20.09 22.36
C TYR A 38 -0.94 -20.85 21.64
N VAL A 39 -1.99 -21.20 22.37
CA VAL A 39 -3.19 -21.87 21.84
C VAL A 39 -4.33 -20.86 21.80
N ASP A 40 -4.81 -20.57 20.59
CA ASP A 40 -5.98 -19.74 20.35
C ASP A 40 -7.19 -20.65 20.10
N TRP A 41 -8.13 -20.67 21.06
CA TRP A 41 -9.36 -21.48 21.02
C TRP A 41 -10.50 -20.84 20.23
N GLY A 42 -10.37 -19.59 19.79
CA GLY A 42 -11.47 -18.81 19.24
C GLY A 42 -12.65 -18.74 20.23
N LYS A 43 -13.87 -18.89 19.71
CA LYS A 43 -15.11 -18.99 20.49
C LYS A 43 -15.48 -20.42 20.88
N SER A 44 -14.68 -21.43 20.50
CA SER A 44 -14.97 -22.82 20.81
C SER A 44 -14.63 -23.15 22.27
N ASP A 45 -15.47 -23.97 22.89
CA ASP A 45 -15.26 -24.56 24.22
C ASP A 45 -15.06 -26.08 24.16
N VAL A 46 -14.53 -26.58 23.03
CA VAL A 46 -14.13 -27.98 22.87
C VAL A 46 -13.02 -28.32 23.87
N ALA A 47 -13.11 -29.48 24.52
CA ALA A 47 -12.20 -29.87 25.58
C ALA A 47 -10.82 -30.26 25.03
N VAL A 48 -10.82 -30.96 23.89
CA VAL A 48 -9.60 -31.43 23.20
C VAL A 48 -9.72 -31.15 21.70
N SER A 49 -8.66 -30.62 21.09
CA SER A 49 -8.61 -30.45 19.65
C SER A 49 -7.28 -30.97 19.09
N PRO A 50 -7.29 -31.81 18.03
CA PRO A 50 -6.07 -32.08 17.30
C PRO A 50 -5.70 -30.85 16.47
N VAL A 51 -4.42 -30.50 16.50
CA VAL A 51 -3.88 -29.34 15.82
C VAL A 51 -2.63 -29.75 15.04
N THR A 52 -2.48 -29.16 13.87
CA THR A 52 -1.25 -29.24 13.07
C THR A 52 -0.78 -27.83 12.76
N PHE A 53 0.44 -27.50 13.18
CA PHE A 53 0.96 -26.14 13.12
C PHE A 53 2.48 -26.08 12.93
N GLY A 54 2.95 -24.95 12.41
CA GLY A 54 4.34 -24.66 12.12
C GLY A 54 5.03 -23.86 13.23
N VAL A 55 6.28 -24.19 13.50
CA VAL A 55 7.20 -23.39 14.32
C VAL A 55 8.44 -23.08 13.48
N PRO A 56 8.74 -21.80 13.19
CA PRO A 56 9.99 -21.42 12.57
C PRO A 56 11.14 -21.59 13.57
N LEU A 57 12.32 -21.99 13.08
CA LEU A 57 13.53 -22.17 13.87
C LEU A 57 14.69 -21.34 13.29
N PRO A 58 15.52 -20.70 14.12
CA PRO A 58 16.67 -19.93 13.67
C PRO A 58 17.72 -20.82 13.01
N ASN A 59 18.51 -20.23 12.10
CA ASN A 59 19.59 -20.94 11.43
C ASN A 59 20.64 -21.45 12.43
N GLY A 60 20.99 -22.72 12.32
CA GLY A 60 21.96 -23.40 13.19
C GLY A 60 21.39 -23.99 14.48
N LEU A 61 20.07 -23.87 14.77
CA LEU A 61 19.50 -24.40 16.02
C LEU A 61 19.58 -25.92 16.11
N THR A 62 19.07 -26.62 15.10
CA THR A 62 19.13 -28.08 14.98
C THR A 62 18.89 -28.49 13.53
N SER A 63 19.50 -29.59 13.09
CA SER A 63 19.19 -30.26 11.82
C SER A 63 18.31 -31.51 12.00
N THR A 64 17.91 -31.81 13.23
CA THR A 64 17.12 -33.01 13.57
C THR A 64 16.02 -32.72 14.57
N VAL A 65 14.91 -33.45 14.44
CA VAL A 65 13.77 -33.41 15.37
C VAL A 65 14.04 -34.20 16.67
N GLU A 66 15.08 -35.03 16.70
CA GLU A 66 15.39 -35.92 17.86
C GLU A 66 15.77 -35.17 19.14
N ASN A 67 16.17 -33.90 18.99
CA ASN A 67 16.55 -33.00 20.08
C ASN A 67 15.45 -31.98 20.42
N LEU A 68 14.20 -32.29 20.06
CA LEU A 68 13.04 -31.44 20.27
C LEU A 68 11.94 -32.23 20.99
N ARG A 69 11.19 -31.60 21.89
CA ARG A 69 9.97 -32.19 22.47
C ARG A 69 8.98 -31.11 22.88
N VAL A 70 7.69 -31.44 22.89
CA VAL A 70 6.67 -30.57 23.50
C VAL A 70 6.43 -31.01 24.94
N VAL A 71 6.30 -30.04 25.84
CA VAL A 71 5.91 -30.23 27.24
C VAL A 71 4.68 -29.41 27.57
N ASN A 72 3.89 -29.84 28.56
CA ASN A 72 2.78 -29.06 29.11
C ASN A 72 3.27 -28.07 30.19
N GLY A 73 2.35 -27.30 30.80
CA GLY A 73 2.64 -26.34 31.87
C GLY A 73 3.25 -26.94 33.14
N GLU A 74 3.19 -28.27 33.32
CA GLU A 74 3.83 -29.01 34.41
C GLU A 74 5.24 -29.52 34.05
N GLY A 75 5.71 -29.28 32.82
CA GLY A 75 6.97 -29.79 32.28
C GLY A 75 6.91 -31.26 31.86
N LYS A 76 5.71 -31.86 31.77
CA LYS A 76 5.53 -33.25 31.35
C LYS A 76 5.55 -33.34 29.82
N PRO A 77 6.32 -34.27 29.22
CA PRO A 77 6.31 -34.50 27.78
C PRO A 77 4.91 -34.85 27.24
N VAL A 78 4.56 -34.25 26.11
CA VAL A 78 3.29 -34.43 25.38
C VAL A 78 3.57 -35.17 24.06
N PRO A 79 2.73 -36.14 23.65
CA PRO A 79 2.84 -36.76 22.35
C PRO A 79 2.71 -35.71 21.23
N ALA A 80 3.82 -35.46 20.52
CA ALA A 80 3.86 -34.53 19.41
C ALA A 80 4.65 -35.14 18.26
N GLN A 81 3.96 -35.40 17.15
CA GLN A 81 4.58 -35.83 15.90
C GLN A 81 5.24 -34.62 15.23
N MET A 82 6.50 -34.75 14.81
CA MET A 82 7.27 -33.64 14.26
C MET A 82 7.87 -33.99 12.90
N ALA A 83 7.92 -33.02 11.99
CA ALA A 83 8.60 -33.14 10.69
C ALA A 83 9.28 -31.83 10.30
N ALA A 84 10.49 -31.91 9.74
CA ALA A 84 11.11 -30.76 9.09
C ALA A 84 10.44 -30.52 7.72
N THR A 85 9.90 -29.32 7.50
CA THR A 85 9.21 -28.95 6.25
C THR A 85 10.02 -27.99 5.37
N ALA A 86 11.01 -27.32 5.95
CA ALA A 86 12.01 -26.56 5.23
C ALA A 86 13.32 -26.50 6.02
N THR A 87 14.42 -26.27 5.32
CA THR A 87 15.77 -26.12 5.88
C THR A 87 16.40 -24.81 5.43
N TRP A 88 17.44 -24.37 6.14
CA TRP A 88 18.20 -23.16 5.82
C TRP A 88 19.23 -23.36 4.71
N GLN A 89 19.82 -24.56 4.63
CA GLN A 89 20.91 -24.84 3.68
C GLN A 89 20.92 -26.31 3.26
N GLY A 90 20.47 -26.60 2.04
CA GLY A 90 20.40 -27.97 1.52
C GLY A 90 19.39 -28.85 2.26
N PRO A 91 19.11 -30.06 1.73
CA PRO A 91 18.07 -30.93 2.28
C PRO A 91 18.33 -31.42 3.71
N ASP A 92 19.61 -31.56 4.10
CA ASP A 92 20.02 -32.04 5.44
C ASP A 92 20.50 -30.89 6.37
N GLY A 93 20.25 -29.64 5.97
CA GLY A 93 20.66 -28.46 6.72
C GLY A 93 19.89 -28.23 8.02
N PRO A 94 20.23 -27.17 8.77
CA PRO A 94 19.43 -26.74 9.91
C PRO A 94 17.97 -26.55 9.53
N ILE A 95 17.05 -27.06 10.37
CA ILE A 95 15.62 -26.93 10.19
C ILE A 95 15.26 -25.45 10.23
N ARG A 96 14.52 -24.99 9.22
CA ARG A 96 13.97 -23.63 9.13
C ARG A 96 12.51 -23.60 9.56
N TRP A 97 11.74 -24.62 9.16
CA TRP A 97 10.35 -24.79 9.57
C TRP A 97 10.12 -26.21 10.09
N LEU A 98 9.55 -26.30 11.29
CA LEU A 98 9.14 -27.51 11.96
C LEU A 98 7.62 -27.59 11.93
N LEU A 99 7.06 -28.68 11.41
CA LEU A 99 5.64 -28.98 11.51
C LEU A 99 5.39 -29.93 12.68
N LEU A 100 4.40 -29.59 13.51
CA LEU A 100 3.98 -30.41 14.65
C LEU A 100 2.52 -30.82 14.50
N SER A 101 2.19 -32.05 14.87
CA SER A 101 0.82 -32.54 15.03
C SER A 101 0.65 -33.12 16.44
N MET A 102 -0.34 -32.62 17.18
CA MET A 102 -0.61 -33.04 18.57
C MET A 102 -2.07 -32.75 18.97
N ASN A 103 -2.51 -33.34 20.08
CA ASN A 103 -3.75 -32.95 20.74
C ASN A 103 -3.46 -31.85 21.77
N VAL A 104 -4.25 -30.77 21.75
CA VAL A 104 -4.24 -29.72 22.78
C VAL A 104 -5.50 -29.80 23.63
N GLU A 105 -5.36 -29.48 24.92
CA GLU A 105 -6.41 -29.54 25.92
C GLU A 105 -6.73 -28.16 26.47
N GLN A 106 -8.02 -27.87 26.65
CA GLN A 106 -8.47 -26.58 27.14
C GLN A 106 -7.94 -26.30 28.55
N GLY A 107 -7.40 -25.10 28.76
CA GLY A 107 -6.81 -24.69 30.05
C GLY A 107 -5.38 -25.16 30.29
N GLN A 108 -4.78 -25.95 29.40
CA GLN A 108 -3.37 -26.31 29.45
C GLN A 108 -2.49 -25.30 28.69
N THR A 109 -1.23 -25.18 29.11
CA THR A 109 -0.19 -24.42 28.39
C THR A 109 0.86 -25.37 27.85
N TYR A 110 1.55 -24.97 26.78
CA TYR A 110 2.51 -25.81 26.08
C TYR A 110 3.79 -25.04 25.77
N ALA A 111 4.90 -25.76 25.67
CA ALA A 111 6.18 -25.22 25.20
C ALA A 111 6.96 -26.26 24.38
N LEU A 112 7.69 -25.79 23.37
CA LEU A 112 8.65 -26.58 22.60
C LEU A 112 10.03 -26.44 23.24
N GLU A 113 10.53 -27.51 23.84
CA GLU A 113 11.90 -27.58 24.33
C GLU A 113 12.85 -28.05 23.23
N TYR A 114 14.04 -27.44 23.19
CA TYR A 114 15.10 -27.77 22.25
C TYR A 114 16.45 -27.86 22.95
N GLY A 115 17.37 -28.64 22.39
CA GLY A 115 18.78 -28.64 22.80
C GLY A 115 19.41 -30.03 22.87
N SER A 116 20.73 -30.08 23.01
CA SER A 116 21.50 -31.33 22.97
C SER A 116 21.16 -32.35 24.08
N ASN A 117 20.56 -31.90 25.18
CA ASN A 117 20.07 -32.75 26.28
C ASN A 117 18.58 -33.07 26.20
N VAL A 118 17.86 -32.44 25.27
CA VAL A 118 16.46 -32.74 25.01
C VAL A 118 16.39 -34.01 24.16
N ARG A 119 15.40 -34.84 24.44
CA ARG A 119 15.11 -36.06 23.67
C ARG A 119 13.67 -36.00 23.22
N ALA A 120 13.43 -36.40 21.98
CA ALA A 120 12.10 -36.54 21.44
C ALA A 120 11.22 -37.44 22.30
N TYR A 121 9.91 -37.23 22.16
CA TYR A 121 8.92 -38.05 22.85
C TYR A 121 9.06 -39.52 22.44
N ASP A 122 9.14 -40.42 23.42
CA ASP A 122 9.22 -41.86 23.16
C ASP A 122 7.83 -42.43 22.85
N PHE A 123 7.58 -42.65 21.56
CA PHE A 123 6.34 -43.24 21.07
C PHE A 123 6.24 -44.76 21.30
N ALA A 124 7.26 -45.44 21.84
CA ALA A 124 7.25 -46.89 22.01
C ALA A 124 6.08 -47.41 22.88
N ASN A 125 5.60 -46.60 23.82
CA ASN A 125 4.47 -46.94 24.70
C ASN A 125 3.22 -46.09 24.45
N TYR A 126 3.21 -45.24 23.43
CA TYR A 126 2.04 -44.44 23.08
C TYR A 126 1.13 -45.22 22.13
N GLN A 127 -0.14 -45.35 22.48
CA GLN A 127 -1.14 -45.96 21.61
C GLN A 127 -1.63 -44.94 20.58
N GLY A 128 -0.76 -44.59 19.64
CA GLY A 128 -1.10 -43.71 18.52
C GLY A 128 -1.82 -44.45 17.38
N ILE A 129 -2.05 -43.72 16.28
CA ILE A 129 -2.71 -44.24 15.09
C ILE A 129 -2.01 -45.50 14.58
N GLN A 130 -2.78 -46.56 14.35
CA GLN A 130 -2.32 -47.80 13.72
C GLN A 130 -2.78 -47.85 12.26
N LEU A 131 -1.84 -48.11 11.35
CA LEU A 131 -2.11 -48.27 9.93
C LEU A 131 -1.87 -49.70 9.47
N LYS A 132 -2.80 -50.21 8.67
CA LYS A 132 -2.63 -51.44 7.92
C LYS A 132 -2.99 -51.19 6.46
N GLU A 133 -2.00 -51.26 5.59
CA GLU A 133 -2.20 -51.21 4.14
C GLU A 133 -2.15 -52.62 3.55
N ASP A 134 -3.12 -52.93 2.70
CA ASP A 134 -3.11 -54.10 1.84
C ASP A 134 -3.29 -53.70 0.37
N ARG A 135 -3.56 -54.70 -0.48
CA ARG A 135 -3.71 -54.48 -1.92
C ARG A 135 -4.90 -53.57 -2.24
N ASP A 136 -6.00 -53.74 -1.52
CA ASP A 136 -7.32 -53.22 -1.88
C ASP A 136 -7.79 -52.10 -0.94
N ALA A 137 -7.17 -51.93 0.23
CA ALA A 137 -7.54 -50.91 1.20
C ALA A 137 -6.40 -50.44 2.11
N ILE A 138 -6.64 -49.31 2.77
CA ILE A 138 -5.87 -48.80 3.92
C ILE A 138 -6.82 -48.73 5.11
N THR A 139 -6.55 -49.50 6.16
CA THR A 139 -7.26 -49.44 7.44
C THR A 139 -6.52 -48.52 8.41
N VAL A 140 -7.24 -47.56 8.99
CA VAL A 140 -6.75 -46.58 9.95
C VAL A 140 -7.49 -46.77 11.27
N ASN A 141 -6.77 -47.07 12.34
CA ASN A 141 -7.33 -47.12 13.69
C ASN A 141 -6.75 -45.97 14.50
N THR A 142 -7.60 -45.05 14.95
CA THR A 142 -7.21 -43.86 15.71
C THR A 142 -7.21 -44.07 17.22
N GLY A 143 -7.62 -45.25 17.71
CA GLY A 143 -7.98 -45.51 19.09
C GLY A 143 -9.48 -45.35 19.33
N ALA A 144 -10.07 -44.24 18.89
CA ALA A 144 -11.51 -43.96 19.07
C ALA A 144 -12.38 -44.45 17.89
N MET A 145 -11.81 -44.63 16.70
CA MET A 145 -12.51 -45.20 15.54
C MET A 145 -11.59 -46.10 14.72
N GLN A 146 -12.18 -47.01 13.94
CA GLN A 146 -11.50 -47.69 12.84
C GLN A 146 -12.17 -47.32 11.51
N ALA A 147 -11.42 -46.75 10.59
CA ALA A 147 -11.86 -46.38 9.24
C ALA A 147 -11.15 -47.22 8.17
N VAL A 148 -11.83 -47.46 7.06
CA VAL A 148 -11.26 -48.11 5.88
C VAL A 148 -11.36 -47.18 4.68
N ILE A 149 -10.23 -46.94 4.02
CA ILE A 149 -10.16 -46.24 2.74
C ILE A 149 -9.88 -47.27 1.64
N SER A 150 -10.80 -47.44 0.70
CA SER A 150 -10.59 -48.36 -0.41
C SER A 150 -9.61 -47.80 -1.45
N LYS A 151 -8.78 -48.69 -1.99
CA LYS A 151 -7.87 -48.46 -3.13
C LYS A 151 -8.51 -48.85 -4.47
N VAL A 152 -9.66 -49.53 -4.43
CA VAL A 152 -10.36 -50.07 -5.60
C VAL A 152 -11.78 -49.52 -5.75
N ARG A 153 -12.30 -48.77 -4.77
CA ARG A 153 -13.57 -48.06 -4.84
C ARG A 153 -13.39 -46.60 -4.40
N PRO A 154 -13.96 -45.63 -5.13
CA PRO A 154 -13.84 -44.22 -4.79
C PRO A 154 -14.93 -43.77 -3.79
N THR A 155 -15.13 -44.52 -2.71
CA THR A 155 -16.04 -44.17 -1.60
C THR A 155 -15.47 -43.01 -0.77
N VAL A 156 -16.29 -42.21 -0.08
CA VAL A 156 -15.75 -41.16 0.83
C VAL A 156 -14.97 -41.82 1.97
N LEU A 157 -15.66 -42.72 2.70
CA LEU A 157 -15.13 -43.71 3.63
C LEU A 157 -15.75 -45.06 3.24
N ASP A 158 -14.94 -46.12 3.14
CA ASP A 158 -15.42 -47.43 2.69
C ASP A 158 -16.07 -48.20 3.85
N ALA A 159 -15.53 -48.07 5.06
CA ALA A 159 -16.15 -48.54 6.29
C ALA A 159 -15.74 -47.68 7.48
N VAL A 160 -16.59 -47.61 8.49
CA VAL A 160 -16.30 -46.95 9.77
C VAL A 160 -16.89 -47.79 10.90
N TYR A 161 -16.09 -47.99 11.94
CA TYR A 161 -16.44 -48.69 13.17
C TYR A 161 -16.15 -47.76 14.35
N ILE A 162 -17.07 -47.73 15.32
CA ILE A 162 -16.92 -47.01 16.59
C ILE A 162 -17.23 -47.98 17.73
N ASP A 163 -16.44 -47.94 18.80
CA ASP A 163 -16.59 -48.85 19.95
C ASP A 163 -17.82 -48.42 20.76
N ALA A 164 -18.97 -49.03 20.44
CA ALA A 164 -20.27 -48.62 20.97
C ALA A 164 -20.53 -49.20 22.37
N ASP A 165 -19.88 -50.32 22.70
CA ASP A 165 -20.00 -50.99 24.00
C ASP A 165 -18.84 -50.70 24.97
N GLY A 166 -17.79 -50.02 24.51
CA GLY A 166 -16.63 -49.60 25.29
C GLY A 166 -15.65 -50.74 25.60
N ASN A 167 -15.65 -51.82 24.81
CA ASN A 167 -14.83 -53.00 25.05
C ASN A 167 -13.41 -52.92 24.44
N GLY A 168 -13.11 -51.85 23.69
CA GLY A 168 -11.83 -51.58 23.03
C GLY A 168 -11.59 -52.41 21.76
N ARG A 169 -12.65 -52.99 21.17
CA ARG A 169 -12.60 -53.75 19.90
C ARG A 169 -13.59 -53.12 18.92
N PHE A 170 -13.36 -53.38 17.64
CA PHE A 170 -14.25 -52.96 16.56
C PHE A 170 -14.83 -54.21 15.89
N THR A 171 -16.09 -54.52 16.17
CA THR A 171 -16.80 -55.70 15.61
C THR A 171 -17.80 -55.32 14.52
N GLY A 172 -18.32 -56.31 13.79
CA GLY A 172 -19.18 -56.06 12.63
C GLY A 172 -20.52 -55.39 12.94
N ASP A 173 -21.06 -55.61 14.15
CA ASP A 173 -22.26 -54.96 14.69
C ASP A 173 -22.02 -53.50 15.10
N GLU A 174 -20.76 -53.07 15.16
CA GLU A 174 -20.33 -51.70 15.45
C GLU A 174 -20.02 -50.89 14.18
N ALA A 175 -20.32 -51.43 13.01
CA ALA A 175 -20.16 -50.75 11.73
C ALA A 175 -21.23 -49.68 11.55
N ILE A 176 -20.84 -48.40 11.69
CA ILE A 176 -21.69 -47.25 11.41
C ILE A 176 -21.75 -46.94 9.90
N VAL A 177 -20.69 -47.26 9.15
CA VAL A 177 -20.65 -47.24 7.68
C VAL A 177 -20.16 -48.59 7.19
N THR A 178 -20.87 -49.22 6.24
CA THR A 178 -20.50 -50.53 5.68
C THR A 178 -20.01 -50.41 4.23
N PRO A 179 -19.10 -51.30 3.78
CA PRO A 179 -18.60 -51.30 2.40
C PRO A 179 -19.68 -51.36 1.32
N ASP A 180 -20.70 -52.20 1.51
CA ASP A 180 -21.78 -52.37 0.53
C ASP A 180 -22.65 -51.11 0.43
N ALA A 181 -22.96 -50.49 1.57
CA ALA A 181 -23.72 -49.24 1.59
C ALA A 181 -22.89 -48.10 0.97
N ALA A 182 -21.59 -48.00 1.30
CA ALA A 182 -20.68 -47.01 0.73
C ALA A 182 -20.54 -47.18 -0.80
N ALA A 183 -20.38 -48.42 -1.29
CA ALA A 183 -20.29 -48.73 -2.72
C ALA A 183 -21.59 -48.42 -3.49
N ALA A 184 -22.76 -48.53 -2.83
CA ALA A 184 -24.04 -48.12 -3.42
C ALA A 184 -24.21 -46.59 -3.51
N ASN A 185 -23.40 -45.82 -2.79
CA ASN A 185 -23.50 -44.37 -2.63
C ASN A 185 -22.20 -43.64 -3.03
N LEU A 186 -21.62 -44.01 -4.17
CA LEU A 186 -20.42 -43.34 -4.68
C LEU A 186 -20.68 -41.84 -4.97
N PRO A 187 -19.67 -40.97 -4.85
CA PRO A 187 -19.74 -39.58 -5.29
C PRO A 187 -20.22 -39.45 -6.74
N VAL A 188 -21.06 -38.45 -7.02
CA VAL A 188 -21.63 -38.22 -8.35
C VAL A 188 -21.60 -36.73 -8.71
N VAL A 189 -21.31 -36.46 -9.98
CA VAL A 189 -21.52 -35.15 -10.61
C VAL A 189 -22.63 -35.29 -11.64
N THR A 190 -23.58 -34.36 -11.66
CA THR A 190 -24.65 -34.29 -12.66
C THR A 190 -24.44 -33.04 -13.51
N ASP A 191 -24.43 -33.18 -14.84
CA ASP A 191 -24.28 -32.04 -15.73
C ASP A 191 -25.58 -31.22 -15.88
N GLY A 192 -25.48 -30.08 -16.54
CA GLY A 192 -26.60 -29.18 -16.83
C GLY A 192 -27.70 -29.76 -17.71
N ARG A 193 -27.50 -30.95 -18.31
CA ARG A 193 -28.50 -31.69 -19.08
C ARG A 193 -29.10 -32.85 -18.29
N GLY A 194 -28.54 -33.18 -17.12
CA GLY A 194 -29.01 -34.25 -16.24
C GLY A 194 -28.27 -35.58 -16.40
N ASN A 195 -27.19 -35.63 -17.19
CA ASN A 195 -26.37 -36.84 -17.27
C ASN A 195 -25.54 -36.99 -16.00
N ARG A 196 -25.44 -38.23 -15.52
CA ARG A 196 -24.73 -38.57 -14.28
C ARG A 196 -23.35 -39.12 -14.59
N TYR A 197 -22.36 -38.62 -13.87
CA TYR A 197 -20.96 -39.04 -13.92
C TYR A 197 -20.57 -39.51 -12.51
N VAL A 198 -20.35 -40.81 -12.36
CA VAL A 198 -20.08 -41.44 -11.06
C VAL A 198 -18.57 -41.52 -10.88
N ALA A 199 -18.08 -41.31 -9.66
CA ALA A 199 -16.66 -41.53 -9.37
C ALA A 199 -16.27 -42.97 -9.73
N SER A 200 -15.24 -43.12 -10.54
CA SER A 200 -14.81 -44.41 -11.09
C SER A 200 -13.55 -44.92 -10.39
N ASP A 201 -13.47 -46.24 -10.26
CA ASP A 201 -12.28 -47.01 -9.89
C ASP A 201 -11.20 -46.99 -10.99
N SER A 202 -11.61 -46.77 -12.24
CA SER A 202 -10.71 -46.71 -13.41
C SER A 202 -9.76 -45.52 -13.32
N GLY A 203 -8.49 -45.81 -13.09
CA GLY A 203 -7.44 -44.80 -12.92
C GLY A 203 -7.42 -44.14 -11.54
N LEU A 204 -8.10 -44.72 -10.54
CA LEU A 204 -8.01 -44.30 -9.15
C LEU A 204 -6.58 -44.53 -8.62
N LYS A 205 -5.95 -43.47 -8.13
CA LYS A 205 -4.66 -43.51 -7.45
C LYS A 205 -4.87 -43.22 -5.98
N VAL A 206 -4.26 -44.02 -5.11
CA VAL A 206 -4.32 -43.86 -3.65
C VAL A 206 -2.91 -43.94 -3.08
N SER A 207 -2.55 -43.00 -2.21
CA SER A 207 -1.24 -42.93 -1.57
C SER A 207 -1.34 -42.33 -0.18
N ILE A 208 -0.54 -42.83 0.76
CA ILE A 208 -0.38 -42.19 2.07
C ILE A 208 0.52 -40.96 1.88
N ALA A 209 -0.04 -39.77 2.10
CA ALA A 209 0.68 -38.49 1.93
C ALA A 209 1.40 -38.04 3.21
N ARG A 210 0.87 -38.42 4.37
CA ARG A 210 1.51 -38.22 5.67
C ARG A 210 1.16 -39.39 6.59
N SER A 211 2.13 -39.85 7.37
CA SER A 211 1.97 -40.97 8.29
C SER A 211 2.71 -40.70 9.59
N GLY A 212 2.01 -40.81 10.71
CA GLY A 212 2.63 -40.83 12.02
C GLY A 212 1.62 -41.12 13.13
N PRO A 213 2.09 -41.16 14.39
CA PRO A 213 1.29 -41.62 15.53
C PRO A 213 0.17 -40.65 15.92
N MET A 214 0.26 -39.37 15.53
CA MET A 214 -0.74 -38.34 15.88
C MET A 214 -1.65 -37.99 14.71
N GLU A 215 -1.13 -38.00 13.48
CA GLU A 215 -1.89 -37.64 12.27
C GLU A 215 -1.49 -38.52 11.07
N VAL A 216 -2.50 -38.97 10.33
CA VAL A 216 -2.35 -39.62 9.02
C VAL A 216 -3.16 -38.88 7.97
N ALA A 217 -2.60 -38.69 6.78
CA ALA A 217 -3.30 -38.13 5.62
C ALA A 217 -3.18 -39.06 4.41
N ILE A 218 -4.31 -39.39 3.79
CA ILE A 218 -4.38 -40.25 2.59
C ILE A 218 -4.84 -39.40 1.40
N ARG A 219 -4.01 -39.36 0.36
CA ARG A 219 -4.32 -38.70 -0.91
C ARG A 219 -4.98 -39.67 -1.87
N ARG A 220 -6.03 -39.24 -2.56
CA ARG A 220 -6.65 -39.97 -3.68
C ARG A 220 -6.86 -39.07 -4.88
N GLU A 221 -6.74 -39.63 -6.08
CA GLU A 221 -6.97 -38.95 -7.35
C GLU A 221 -7.73 -39.88 -8.29
N GLY A 222 -8.83 -39.41 -8.89
CA GLY A 222 -9.66 -40.22 -9.79
C GLY A 222 -10.60 -39.37 -10.64
N TRP A 223 -11.53 -40.00 -11.35
CA TRP A 223 -12.38 -39.35 -12.35
C TRP A 223 -13.86 -39.62 -12.10
N TYR A 224 -14.69 -38.62 -12.39
CA TYR A 224 -16.13 -38.79 -12.60
C TYR A 224 -16.37 -39.21 -14.04
N VAL A 225 -16.98 -40.39 -14.22
CA VAL A 225 -17.12 -41.04 -15.52
C VAL A 225 -18.59 -41.33 -15.82
N GLY A 226 -19.02 -41.01 -17.04
CA GLY A 226 -20.37 -41.28 -17.52
C GLY A 226 -20.54 -42.73 -17.97
N ALA A 227 -21.80 -43.16 -18.16
CA ALA A 227 -22.09 -44.55 -18.58
C ALA A 227 -21.45 -44.95 -19.92
N ASN A 228 -21.11 -43.98 -20.78
CA ASN A 228 -20.43 -44.20 -22.06
C ASN A 228 -18.88 -44.18 -21.94
N GLY A 229 -18.32 -44.06 -20.73
CA GLY A 229 -16.87 -43.98 -20.49
C GLY A 229 -16.27 -42.57 -20.57
N THR A 230 -17.08 -41.54 -20.81
CA THR A 230 -16.58 -40.15 -20.89
C THR A 230 -16.12 -39.67 -19.52
N ARG A 231 -14.89 -39.16 -19.42
CA ARG A 231 -14.37 -38.45 -18.25
C ARG A 231 -14.90 -37.02 -18.28
N PHE A 232 -15.62 -36.61 -17.24
CA PHE A 232 -16.25 -35.30 -17.17
C PHE A 232 -15.52 -34.35 -16.23
N ALA A 233 -15.12 -34.83 -15.06
CA ALA A 233 -14.39 -34.07 -14.06
C ALA A 233 -13.39 -34.97 -13.34
N GLN A 234 -12.32 -34.38 -12.80
CA GLN A 234 -11.38 -35.08 -11.93
C GLN A 234 -11.68 -34.74 -10.47
N PHE A 235 -11.40 -35.67 -9.55
CA PHE A 235 -11.34 -35.38 -8.12
C PHE A 235 -9.95 -35.62 -7.56
N VAL A 236 -9.53 -34.77 -6.63
CA VAL A 236 -8.37 -34.97 -5.75
C VAL A 236 -8.84 -34.82 -4.32
N THR A 237 -8.54 -35.80 -3.47
CA THR A 237 -8.93 -35.76 -2.06
C THR A 237 -7.78 -35.98 -1.12
N TYR A 238 -7.81 -35.30 0.02
CA TYR A 238 -6.97 -35.61 1.18
C TYR A 238 -7.88 -35.93 2.37
N THR A 239 -7.80 -37.17 2.87
CA THR A 239 -8.53 -37.59 4.07
C THR A 239 -7.58 -37.67 5.25
N TYR A 240 -7.82 -36.89 6.31
CA TYR A 240 -6.99 -36.82 7.51
C TYR A 240 -7.68 -37.52 8.69
N PHE A 241 -6.87 -38.23 9.46
CA PHE A 241 -7.23 -38.92 10.69
C PHE A 241 -6.31 -38.48 11.83
N TYR A 242 -6.86 -38.37 13.02
CA TYR A 242 -6.18 -37.84 14.21
C TYR A 242 -6.25 -38.84 15.36
N ALA A 243 -5.16 -38.97 16.13
CA ALA A 243 -5.11 -39.87 17.28
C ALA A 243 -6.16 -39.51 18.34
N ASP A 244 -6.77 -40.54 18.92
CA ASP A 244 -7.80 -40.45 19.95
C ASP A 244 -9.10 -39.73 19.52
N GLN A 245 -9.30 -39.54 18.21
CA GLN A 245 -10.49 -38.88 17.67
C GLN A 245 -11.34 -39.84 16.83
N ALA A 246 -12.66 -39.80 17.03
CA ALA A 246 -13.64 -40.42 16.15
C ALA A 246 -14.07 -39.44 15.03
N ALA A 247 -13.09 -38.75 14.46
CA ALA A 247 -13.29 -37.60 13.61
C ALA A 247 -12.38 -37.64 12.37
N VAL A 248 -12.91 -37.16 11.24
CA VAL A 248 -12.25 -37.21 9.94
C VAL A 248 -12.38 -35.87 9.23
N ARG A 249 -11.27 -35.36 8.71
CA ARG A 249 -11.28 -34.29 7.71
C ARG A 249 -11.21 -34.90 6.32
N HIS A 250 -12.11 -34.53 5.42
CA HIS A 250 -12.08 -34.91 4.02
C HIS A 250 -12.05 -33.67 3.14
N ASP A 251 -10.87 -33.33 2.63
CA ASP A 251 -10.73 -32.27 1.64
C ASP A 251 -11.06 -32.85 0.26
N HIS A 252 -12.10 -32.31 -0.38
CA HIS A 252 -12.56 -32.78 -1.70
C HIS A 252 -12.38 -31.69 -2.75
N THR A 253 -11.46 -31.89 -3.69
CA THR A 253 -11.22 -30.99 -4.82
C THR A 253 -11.98 -31.51 -6.03
N PHE A 254 -12.96 -30.75 -6.52
CA PHE A 254 -13.55 -30.95 -7.84
C PHE A 254 -12.74 -30.19 -8.88
N ILE A 255 -12.38 -30.83 -10.00
CA ILE A 255 -11.61 -30.20 -11.09
C ILE A 255 -12.38 -30.32 -12.41
N VAL A 256 -12.64 -29.19 -13.06
CA VAL A 256 -13.34 -29.08 -14.33
C VAL A 256 -12.51 -29.75 -15.43
N ALA A 257 -13.04 -30.79 -16.08
CA ALA A 257 -12.38 -31.49 -17.18
C ALA A 257 -13.24 -31.61 -18.45
N PHE A 258 -14.28 -30.79 -18.55
CA PHE A 258 -15.18 -30.68 -19.69
C PHE A 258 -15.00 -29.32 -20.38
N ASP A 259 -15.50 -29.20 -21.61
CA ASP A 259 -15.60 -27.89 -22.28
C ASP A 259 -16.66 -27.04 -21.57
N SER A 260 -16.22 -26.02 -20.85
CA SER A 260 -17.12 -25.16 -20.05
C SER A 260 -17.98 -24.23 -20.90
N THR A 261 -17.74 -24.14 -22.20
CA THR A 261 -18.59 -23.39 -23.13
C THR A 261 -19.77 -24.22 -23.63
N GLU A 262 -19.71 -25.55 -23.49
CA GLU A 262 -20.75 -26.47 -23.98
C GLU A 262 -21.51 -27.20 -22.86
N ASN A 263 -20.93 -27.25 -21.65
CA ASN A 263 -21.43 -28.00 -20.52
C ASN A 263 -21.39 -27.18 -19.22
N GLN A 264 -22.39 -27.42 -18.37
CA GLN A 264 -22.54 -26.84 -17.04
C GLN A 264 -22.66 -27.95 -15.99
N VAL A 265 -22.56 -27.61 -14.71
CA VAL A 265 -22.78 -28.57 -13.61
C VAL A 265 -24.09 -28.26 -12.91
N ARG A 266 -24.95 -29.25 -12.72
CA ARG A 266 -26.21 -29.10 -11.98
C ARG A 266 -26.10 -29.53 -10.53
N ASP A 267 -25.25 -30.52 -10.24
CA ASP A 267 -25.13 -31.09 -8.91
C ASP A 267 -23.76 -31.73 -8.70
N ILE A 268 -23.15 -31.53 -7.53
CA ILE A 268 -21.93 -32.22 -7.10
C ILE A 268 -22.22 -32.84 -5.74
N ARG A 269 -22.44 -34.16 -5.69
CA ARG A 269 -22.91 -34.83 -4.48
C ARG A 269 -21.91 -35.85 -3.94
N LEU A 270 -21.59 -35.69 -2.67
CA LEU A 270 -20.91 -36.70 -1.84
C LEU A 270 -21.93 -37.36 -0.92
N SER A 271 -21.72 -38.60 -0.53
CA SER A 271 -22.70 -39.35 0.26
C SER A 271 -22.02 -40.21 1.33
N ILE A 272 -22.55 -40.14 2.55
CA ILE A 272 -22.13 -40.97 3.68
C ILE A 272 -23.35 -41.77 4.14
N PRO A 273 -23.44 -43.06 3.81
CA PRO A 273 -24.52 -43.91 4.27
C PRO A 273 -24.27 -44.36 5.71
N VAL A 274 -25.23 -44.11 6.59
CA VAL A 274 -25.11 -44.35 8.02
C VAL A 274 -26.09 -45.42 8.46
N ALA A 275 -25.63 -46.41 9.20
CA ALA A 275 -26.46 -47.50 9.71
C ALA A 275 -27.40 -46.99 10.83
N MET A 276 -28.65 -46.69 10.47
CA MET A 276 -29.66 -46.09 11.33
C MET A 276 -30.88 -47.00 11.50
N ASP A 277 -31.54 -46.91 12.67
CA ASP A 277 -32.83 -47.55 12.92
C ASP A 277 -34.03 -46.63 12.61
N THR A 278 -35.25 -47.12 12.88
CA THR A 278 -36.49 -46.36 12.61
C THR A 278 -36.69 -45.12 13.50
N SER A 279 -35.92 -44.98 14.58
CA SER A 279 -35.99 -43.84 15.50
C SER A 279 -35.10 -42.66 15.08
N ALA A 280 -34.39 -42.79 13.97
CA ALA A 280 -33.40 -41.83 13.50
C ALA A 280 -33.90 -40.38 13.45
N LYS A 281 -33.04 -39.46 13.88
CA LYS A 281 -33.26 -38.02 13.89
C LYS A 281 -32.24 -37.31 13.02
N ALA A 282 -32.75 -36.36 12.25
CA ALA A 282 -31.99 -35.43 11.45
C ALA A 282 -31.87 -34.11 12.21
N GLU A 283 -30.67 -33.54 12.31
CA GLU A 283 -30.39 -32.29 13.00
C GLU A 283 -29.71 -31.32 12.03
N PHE A 284 -30.14 -30.06 11.98
CA PHE A 284 -29.55 -29.05 11.08
C PHE A 284 -29.18 -27.81 11.87
N ALA A 285 -27.95 -27.31 11.69
CA ALA A 285 -27.51 -26.06 12.25
C ALA A 285 -27.98 -24.88 11.39
N THR A 286 -28.91 -24.11 11.93
CA THR A 286 -29.60 -23.02 11.21
C THR A 286 -28.96 -21.65 11.41
N SER A 287 -27.94 -21.51 12.26
CA SER A 287 -27.20 -20.26 12.46
C SER A 287 -25.69 -20.47 12.62
N THR A 288 -24.92 -19.38 12.50
CA THR A 288 -23.46 -19.36 12.71
C THR A 288 -23.06 -19.24 14.19
N ALA A 289 -24.02 -19.28 15.12
CA ALA A 289 -23.74 -19.31 16.56
C ALA A 289 -22.94 -20.56 16.94
N VAL A 290 -22.24 -20.52 18.08
CA VAL A 290 -21.39 -21.64 18.57
C VAL A 290 -22.15 -22.98 18.65
N ASN A 291 -23.44 -22.93 19.00
CA ASN A 291 -24.30 -24.13 19.07
C ASN A 291 -25.10 -24.40 17.78
N GLY A 292 -24.93 -23.55 16.77
CA GLY A 292 -25.55 -23.68 15.46
C GLY A 292 -27.07 -23.48 15.38
N ASP A 293 -27.77 -23.21 16.49
CA ASP A 293 -29.25 -23.20 16.59
C ASP A 293 -29.89 -24.40 15.86
N ILE A 294 -29.98 -25.53 16.57
CA ILE A 294 -30.35 -26.82 15.97
C ILE A 294 -31.84 -26.96 15.76
N VAL A 295 -32.24 -27.32 14.53
CA VAL A 295 -33.58 -27.83 14.21
C VAL A 295 -33.52 -29.34 14.03
N THR A 296 -34.33 -30.06 14.81
CA THR A 296 -34.42 -31.53 14.76
C THR A 296 -35.70 -31.98 14.04
N VAL A 297 -35.57 -32.92 13.12
CA VAL A 297 -36.65 -33.50 12.32
C VAL A 297 -36.57 -35.04 12.38
N ASP A 298 -37.71 -35.71 12.19
CA ASP A 298 -37.73 -37.17 12.02
C ASP A 298 -37.11 -37.54 10.66
N ALA A 299 -36.00 -38.27 10.66
CA ALA A 299 -35.23 -38.59 9.45
C ALA A 299 -35.95 -39.56 8.51
N ASN A 300 -36.96 -40.29 9.00
CA ASN A 300 -37.69 -41.29 8.22
C ASN A 300 -39.02 -40.77 7.67
N ARG A 301 -39.38 -39.51 7.95
CA ARG A 301 -40.65 -38.94 7.51
C ARG A 301 -40.70 -38.67 6.00
N PHE A 302 -39.63 -38.07 5.48
CA PHE A 302 -39.37 -37.75 4.06
C PHE A 302 -37.92 -37.26 3.94
N PRO A 303 -37.34 -37.15 2.73
CA PRO A 303 -36.06 -36.48 2.55
C PRO A 303 -36.08 -35.05 3.11
N VAL A 304 -35.13 -34.71 3.98
CA VAL A 304 -35.01 -33.38 4.61
C VAL A 304 -33.72 -32.74 4.15
N TYR A 305 -33.75 -31.46 3.77
CA TYR A 305 -32.58 -30.75 3.25
C TYR A 305 -32.49 -29.33 3.80
N LEU A 306 -31.26 -28.86 4.02
CA LEU A 306 -30.93 -27.45 4.20
C LEU A 306 -30.15 -26.99 2.98
N VAL A 307 -30.71 -26.05 2.23
CA VAL A 307 -30.06 -25.43 1.07
C VAL A 307 -29.72 -23.98 1.39
N GLN A 308 -28.45 -23.61 1.23
CA GLN A 308 -28.03 -22.22 1.18
C GLN A 308 -27.98 -21.80 -0.28
N ASN A 309 -28.98 -21.05 -0.73
CA ASN A 309 -29.12 -20.64 -2.13
C ASN A 309 -28.46 -19.29 -2.44
N GLU A 310 -28.30 -18.43 -1.43
CA GLU A 310 -27.58 -17.15 -1.54
C GLU A 310 -26.70 -16.94 -0.30
N HIS A 311 -25.73 -16.04 -0.36
CA HIS A 311 -24.85 -15.75 0.79
C HIS A 311 -25.60 -15.28 2.06
N ASN A 312 -26.84 -14.80 1.90
CA ASN A 312 -27.69 -14.27 2.96
C ASN A 312 -29.09 -14.90 2.94
N HIS A 313 -29.26 -16.09 2.37
CA HIS A 313 -30.52 -16.83 2.45
C HIS A 313 -30.31 -18.35 2.41
N TRP A 314 -30.99 -19.06 3.31
CA TRP A 314 -31.12 -20.51 3.32
C TRP A 314 -32.55 -20.95 3.60
N VAL A 315 -32.88 -22.16 3.14
CA VAL A 315 -34.15 -22.85 3.37
C VAL A 315 -33.89 -24.25 3.92
N LEU A 316 -34.55 -24.60 5.02
CA LEU A 316 -34.69 -25.96 5.51
C LEU A 316 -36.06 -26.47 5.05
N GLY A 317 -36.07 -27.48 4.20
CA GLY A 317 -37.27 -28.05 3.63
C GLY A 317 -37.29 -29.57 3.68
N GLY A 318 -38.38 -30.16 3.19
CA GLY A 318 -38.45 -31.59 2.95
C GLY A 318 -39.45 -31.98 1.87
N SER A 319 -39.13 -33.07 1.19
CA SER A 319 -39.85 -33.54 0.01
C SER A 319 -40.89 -34.61 0.39
N ALA A 320 -42.06 -34.19 0.86
CA ALA A 320 -43.15 -35.10 1.22
C ALA A 320 -43.92 -35.60 -0.02
N ASP A 321 -44.68 -36.69 0.11
CA ASP A 321 -45.56 -37.20 -0.97
C ASP A 321 -46.57 -36.15 -1.47
N SER A 322 -46.94 -35.20 -0.60
CA SER A 322 -47.84 -34.07 -0.92
C SER A 322 -47.15 -32.89 -1.61
N GLY A 323 -45.83 -32.94 -1.81
CA GLY A 323 -44.99 -31.86 -2.34
C GLY A 323 -43.95 -31.35 -1.34
N GLU A 324 -43.20 -30.33 -1.76
CA GLU A 324 -42.19 -29.66 -0.95
C GLU A 324 -42.81 -28.93 0.25
N VAL A 325 -42.20 -29.09 1.43
CA VAL A 325 -42.61 -28.44 2.68
C VAL A 325 -41.44 -27.62 3.21
N ILE A 326 -41.67 -26.32 3.45
CA ILE A 326 -40.69 -25.45 4.13
C ILE A 326 -40.86 -25.63 5.64
N ILE A 327 -39.76 -25.95 6.33
CA ILE A 327 -39.69 -26.13 7.78
C ILE A 327 -39.19 -24.85 8.45
N ALA A 328 -38.11 -24.26 7.92
CA ALA A 328 -37.53 -23.02 8.40
C ALA A 328 -36.74 -22.31 7.29
N SER A 329 -36.42 -21.04 7.49
CA SER A 329 -35.52 -20.26 6.62
C SER A 329 -34.79 -19.21 7.46
N GLY A 330 -33.71 -18.66 6.93
CA GLY A 330 -32.92 -17.62 7.58
C GLY A 330 -31.80 -17.14 6.68
N ASP A 331 -30.85 -16.38 7.24
CA ASP A 331 -29.85 -15.68 6.42
C ASP A 331 -28.58 -16.51 6.20
N ARG A 332 -27.86 -16.86 7.27
CA ARG A 332 -26.58 -17.59 7.21
C ARG A 332 -26.66 -18.84 8.08
N SER A 333 -26.69 -20.01 7.43
CA SER A 333 -26.77 -21.29 8.14
C SER A 333 -25.45 -21.65 8.83
N GLY A 334 -25.52 -22.60 9.76
CA GLY A 334 -24.33 -23.13 10.43
C GLY A 334 -23.47 -24.00 9.53
N GLY A 335 -24.00 -24.50 8.41
CA GLY A 335 -23.23 -25.30 7.45
C GLY A 335 -22.88 -26.72 7.91
N TRP A 336 -23.56 -27.22 8.94
CA TRP A 336 -23.44 -28.60 9.41
C TRP A 336 -24.79 -29.18 9.82
N PHE A 337 -24.84 -30.50 9.82
CA PHE A 337 -26.03 -31.30 10.05
C PHE A 337 -25.64 -32.65 10.66
N GLY A 338 -26.60 -33.34 11.25
CA GLY A 338 -26.38 -34.59 11.96
C GLY A 338 -27.45 -35.62 11.68
N LEU A 339 -27.04 -36.88 11.77
CA LEU A 339 -27.92 -38.03 11.69
C LEU A 339 -27.59 -38.97 12.85
N SER A 340 -28.59 -39.29 13.67
CA SER A 340 -28.38 -40.14 14.86
C SER A 340 -29.59 -40.98 15.21
N ASP A 341 -29.34 -42.12 15.87
CA ASP A 341 -30.35 -42.95 16.52
C ASP A 341 -29.99 -43.15 18.01
N GLN A 342 -30.58 -44.13 18.69
CA GLN A 342 -30.32 -44.39 20.11
C GLN A 342 -28.94 -44.99 20.42
N ARG A 343 -28.19 -45.44 19.41
CA ARG A 343 -26.88 -46.10 19.56
C ARG A 343 -25.76 -45.09 19.35
N TRP A 344 -25.83 -44.34 18.26
CA TRP A 344 -24.76 -43.47 17.80
C TRP A 344 -25.24 -42.37 16.85
N GLY A 345 -24.32 -41.52 16.43
CA GLY A 345 -24.57 -40.54 15.40
C GLY A 345 -23.31 -40.03 14.72
N ILE A 346 -23.55 -39.17 13.75
CA ILE A 346 -22.52 -38.44 13.02
C ILE A 346 -22.99 -37.00 12.85
N TYR A 347 -22.07 -36.05 13.06
CA TYR A 347 -22.18 -34.70 12.53
C TYR A 347 -21.29 -34.55 11.31
N ALA A 348 -21.82 -33.90 10.29
CA ALA A 348 -21.10 -33.61 9.06
C ALA A 348 -21.35 -32.17 8.61
N GLY A 349 -20.41 -31.60 7.88
CA GLY A 349 -20.54 -30.27 7.31
C GLY A 349 -19.30 -29.90 6.52
N TYR A 350 -19.30 -28.76 5.86
CA TYR A 350 -18.09 -28.24 5.25
C TYR A 350 -17.87 -26.77 5.52
N ARG A 351 -16.59 -26.43 5.63
CA ARG A 351 -16.12 -25.12 6.07
C ARG A 351 -16.53 -24.03 5.11
N ASP A 352 -16.84 -22.85 5.64
CA ASP A 352 -17.25 -21.67 4.89
C ASP A 352 -18.50 -21.96 4.00
N PHE A 353 -19.49 -22.67 4.55
CA PHE A 353 -20.67 -23.18 3.82
C PHE A 353 -21.47 -22.08 3.13
N TRP A 354 -21.95 -21.09 3.90
CA TRP A 354 -22.80 -20.03 3.34
C TRP A 354 -22.01 -19.11 2.41
N GLN A 355 -20.73 -18.92 2.69
CA GLN A 355 -19.82 -18.12 1.88
C GLN A 355 -19.57 -18.75 0.50
N GLN A 356 -19.74 -20.08 0.35
CA GLN A 356 -19.49 -20.81 -0.89
C GLN A 356 -20.78 -21.27 -1.59
N PHE A 357 -21.89 -20.57 -1.34
CA PHE A 357 -23.18 -20.89 -1.96
C PHE A 357 -23.10 -21.03 -3.51
N PRO A 358 -24.01 -21.80 -4.13
CA PRO A 358 -25.07 -22.59 -3.51
C PRO A 358 -24.56 -23.93 -2.95
N GLY A 359 -24.94 -24.23 -1.71
CA GLY A 359 -24.58 -25.47 -1.00
C GLY A 359 -25.81 -26.15 -0.43
N GLU A 360 -25.78 -27.47 -0.27
CA GLU A 360 -26.89 -28.20 0.35
C GLU A 360 -26.44 -29.40 1.21
N LEU A 361 -27.17 -29.61 2.30
CA LEU A 361 -27.03 -30.71 3.23
C LEU A 361 -28.36 -31.46 3.25
N GLU A 362 -28.39 -32.73 2.84
CA GLU A 362 -29.62 -33.52 2.71
C GLU A 362 -29.51 -34.85 3.48
N ILE A 363 -30.62 -35.30 4.06
CA ILE A 363 -30.77 -36.62 4.66
C ILE A 363 -31.92 -37.35 3.95
N ASP A 364 -31.62 -38.49 3.32
CA ASP A 364 -32.62 -39.41 2.75
C ASP A 364 -32.26 -40.86 3.11
N LYS A 365 -33.22 -41.62 3.63
CA LYS A 365 -33.12 -43.08 3.91
C LYS A 365 -31.81 -43.50 4.61
N GLY A 366 -31.42 -42.77 5.65
CA GLY A 366 -30.21 -43.06 6.42
C GLY A 366 -28.90 -42.66 5.71
N VAL A 367 -28.97 -41.94 4.59
CA VAL A 367 -27.80 -41.42 3.88
C VAL A 367 -27.72 -39.91 4.08
N MET A 368 -26.55 -39.43 4.47
CA MET A 368 -26.22 -38.02 4.50
C MET A 368 -25.61 -37.62 3.15
N HIS A 369 -26.29 -36.75 2.43
CA HIS A 369 -25.83 -36.18 1.17
C HIS A 369 -25.26 -34.78 1.41
N ILE A 370 -24.05 -34.54 0.93
CA ILE A 370 -23.39 -33.23 0.94
C ILE A 370 -23.26 -32.78 -0.51
N HIS A 371 -23.98 -31.73 -0.86
CA HIS A 371 -23.97 -31.14 -2.19
C HIS A 371 -23.04 -29.94 -2.20
N LEU A 372 -21.90 -30.08 -2.87
CA LEU A 372 -20.89 -29.04 -3.06
C LEU A 372 -21.32 -28.01 -4.12
N TRP A 373 -22.35 -28.36 -4.88
CA TRP A 373 -23.18 -27.47 -5.69
C TRP A 373 -24.58 -28.06 -5.68
N SER A 374 -25.59 -27.29 -5.28
CA SER A 374 -26.97 -27.76 -5.15
C SER A 374 -27.81 -27.50 -6.40
N SER A 375 -28.52 -28.53 -6.85
CA SER A 375 -29.55 -28.39 -7.89
C SER A 375 -30.83 -27.66 -7.42
N ARG A 376 -31.07 -27.58 -6.11
CA ARG A 376 -32.19 -26.84 -5.50
C ARG A 376 -31.82 -25.37 -5.25
N GLY A 377 -30.56 -25.10 -4.94
CA GLY A 377 -30.07 -23.81 -4.47
C GLY A 377 -29.68 -22.81 -5.56
N GLY A 378 -29.71 -23.18 -6.83
CA GLY A 378 -29.36 -22.27 -7.92
C GLY A 378 -29.59 -22.85 -9.30
N ASN A 379 -29.31 -22.04 -10.32
CA ASN A 379 -29.20 -22.51 -11.68
C ASN A 379 -27.98 -23.46 -11.82
N VAL A 380 -27.79 -24.03 -12.99
CA VAL A 380 -26.56 -24.78 -13.29
C VAL A 380 -25.34 -23.87 -13.09
N LEU A 381 -24.22 -24.41 -12.58
CA LEU A 381 -22.92 -23.76 -12.55
C LEU A 381 -22.47 -23.53 -13.99
N ASP A 382 -22.62 -22.28 -14.43
CA ASP A 382 -22.27 -21.80 -15.76
C ASP A 382 -21.05 -20.87 -15.63
N PHE A 383 -20.01 -21.17 -16.40
CA PHE A 383 -18.76 -20.41 -16.37
C PHE A 383 -18.78 -19.19 -17.30
N THR A 384 -19.90 -18.91 -17.97
CA THR A 384 -20.05 -17.75 -18.86
C THR A 384 -20.05 -16.44 -18.06
N PRO A 385 -19.18 -15.46 -18.39
CA PRO A 385 -19.08 -14.19 -17.67
C PRO A 385 -20.38 -13.42 -17.57
N SER A 386 -21.19 -13.36 -18.64
CA SER A 386 -22.50 -12.70 -18.59
C SER A 386 -23.48 -13.35 -17.61
N VAL A 387 -23.33 -14.65 -17.33
CA VAL A 387 -24.11 -15.35 -16.31
C VAL A 387 -23.56 -15.07 -14.91
N ILE A 388 -22.25 -15.19 -14.70
CA ILE A 388 -21.62 -15.02 -13.38
C ILE A 388 -21.66 -13.57 -12.90
N MET A 389 -21.43 -12.62 -13.80
CA MET A 389 -21.39 -11.21 -13.44
C MET A 389 -22.80 -10.62 -13.31
N GLY A 390 -23.81 -11.24 -13.93
CA GLY A 390 -25.18 -10.73 -13.97
C GLY A 390 -25.22 -9.26 -14.39
N ASP A 391 -25.87 -8.42 -13.58
CA ASP A 391 -26.00 -6.98 -13.81
C ASP A 391 -24.66 -6.23 -13.86
N GLN A 392 -23.59 -6.82 -13.33
CA GLN A 392 -22.24 -6.23 -13.36
C GLN A 392 -21.47 -6.53 -14.66
N TYR A 393 -22.06 -7.28 -15.60
CA TYR A 393 -21.40 -7.60 -16.87
C TYR A 393 -21.07 -6.31 -17.66
N PRO A 394 -19.81 -6.12 -18.08
CA PRO A 394 -19.37 -4.83 -18.62
C PRO A 394 -19.87 -4.57 -20.05
N GLY A 395 -20.27 -5.61 -20.81
CA GLY A 395 -20.43 -5.50 -22.26
C GLY A 395 -19.13 -5.00 -22.89
N ASP A 396 -19.21 -3.96 -23.71
CA ASP A 396 -18.05 -3.37 -24.42
C ASP A 396 -17.19 -2.44 -23.54
N ARG A 397 -17.55 -2.25 -22.26
CA ARG A 397 -16.85 -1.35 -21.31
C ARG A 397 -15.60 -1.99 -20.70
N ILE A 398 -14.69 -2.49 -21.53
CA ILE A 398 -13.46 -3.14 -21.10
C ILE A 398 -12.26 -2.30 -21.52
N PHE A 399 -11.35 -2.02 -20.59
CA PHE A 399 -10.26 -1.05 -20.77
C PHE A 399 -9.33 -1.39 -21.92
N ASP A 400 -8.99 -2.66 -22.08
CA ASP A 400 -8.16 -3.14 -23.17
C ASP A 400 -8.94 -4.17 -23.98
N SER A 401 -9.79 -3.67 -24.87
CA SER A 401 -10.64 -4.48 -25.75
C SER A 401 -9.83 -5.41 -26.66
N ASN A 402 -8.53 -5.16 -26.87
CA ASN A 402 -7.67 -6.04 -27.67
C ASN A 402 -7.46 -7.41 -27.00
N TYR A 403 -7.53 -7.51 -25.66
CA TYR A 403 -7.46 -8.82 -24.97
C TYR A 403 -8.76 -9.61 -25.03
N TYR A 404 -9.87 -8.96 -25.39
CA TYR A 404 -11.22 -9.52 -25.37
C TYR A 404 -11.95 -9.28 -26.70
N VAL A 405 -11.23 -9.39 -27.83
CA VAL A 405 -11.80 -9.28 -29.17
C VAL A 405 -12.89 -10.35 -29.34
N GLY A 406 -14.10 -9.92 -29.73
CA GLY A 406 -15.27 -10.80 -29.81
C GLY A 406 -16.15 -10.80 -28.55
N GLY A 407 -15.80 -10.00 -27.53
CA GLY A 407 -16.55 -9.87 -26.28
C GLY A 407 -16.04 -10.81 -25.19
N LEU A 408 -16.28 -10.46 -23.93
CA LEU A 408 -15.75 -11.18 -22.76
C LEU A 408 -16.18 -12.65 -22.70
N ASP A 409 -17.43 -12.95 -23.09
CA ASP A 409 -17.95 -14.33 -23.12
C ASP A 409 -17.20 -15.26 -24.08
N SER A 410 -16.57 -14.72 -25.13
CA SER A 410 -15.78 -15.51 -26.09
C SER A 410 -14.40 -15.93 -25.55
N TRP A 411 -14.00 -15.41 -24.38
CA TRP A 411 -12.68 -15.60 -23.79
C TRP A 411 -12.69 -16.39 -22.47
N THR A 412 -13.78 -17.11 -22.18
CA THR A 412 -13.88 -17.98 -21.01
C THR A 412 -13.75 -19.44 -21.34
N GLN A 413 -12.76 -20.06 -20.70
CA GLN A 413 -12.60 -21.49 -20.68
C GLN A 413 -12.10 -21.89 -19.29
N ALA A 414 -12.98 -22.54 -18.52
CA ALA A 414 -12.77 -22.96 -17.14
C ALA A 414 -12.13 -24.36 -17.02
N TYR A 415 -11.81 -25.01 -18.14
CA TYR A 415 -11.09 -26.28 -18.15
C TYR A 415 -9.84 -26.21 -17.26
N GLY A 416 -9.79 -27.08 -16.25
CA GLY A 416 -8.70 -27.16 -15.30
C GLY A 416 -8.88 -26.28 -14.06
N ILE A 417 -9.98 -25.56 -13.85
CA ILE A 417 -10.30 -24.93 -12.56
C ILE A 417 -10.56 -26.01 -11.51
N GLY A 418 -10.06 -25.79 -10.29
CA GLY A 418 -10.32 -26.61 -9.12
C GLY A 418 -11.21 -25.89 -8.11
N LYS A 419 -11.90 -26.64 -7.25
CA LYS A 419 -12.51 -26.11 -6.02
C LYS A 419 -12.45 -27.14 -4.91
N THR A 420 -11.77 -26.80 -3.83
CA THR A 420 -11.62 -27.63 -2.65
C THR A 420 -12.70 -27.33 -1.62
N HIS A 421 -13.38 -28.34 -1.11
CA HIS A 421 -14.28 -28.23 0.05
C HIS A 421 -13.67 -28.99 1.23
N ASN A 422 -13.54 -28.33 2.39
CA ASN A 422 -13.01 -28.97 3.60
C ASN A 422 -14.19 -29.53 4.40
N ILE A 423 -14.45 -30.83 4.24
CA ILE A 423 -15.56 -31.52 4.88
C ILE A 423 -15.07 -32.15 6.18
N TRP A 424 -15.92 -32.13 7.20
CA TRP A 424 -15.62 -32.71 8.49
C TRP A 424 -16.71 -33.69 8.87
N LEU A 425 -16.30 -34.85 9.40
CA LEU A 425 -17.16 -35.94 9.83
C LEU A 425 -16.79 -36.29 11.26
N ASN A 426 -17.72 -36.13 12.20
CA ASN A 426 -17.51 -36.39 13.62
C ASN A 426 -18.50 -37.46 14.08
N PHE A 427 -18.00 -38.66 14.33
CA PHE A 427 -18.77 -39.80 14.80
C PHE A 427 -18.79 -39.82 16.33
N TYR A 428 -19.90 -40.26 16.91
CA TYR A 428 -20.05 -40.34 18.37
C TYR A 428 -21.02 -41.46 18.76
N THR A 429 -20.92 -41.91 20.00
CA THR A 429 -21.89 -42.83 20.62
C THR A 429 -22.86 -42.03 21.49
N GLN A 430 -24.07 -42.55 21.72
CA GLN A 430 -25.07 -41.90 22.59
C GLN A 430 -24.84 -42.14 24.09
N LYS A 431 -23.79 -42.89 24.45
CA LYS A 431 -23.42 -43.14 25.84
C LYS A 431 -21.91 -43.21 25.94
N LYS A 432 -21.36 -42.32 26.76
CA LYS A 432 -20.00 -42.49 27.25
C LYS A 432 -19.95 -43.73 28.14
N ALA A 433 -18.95 -44.59 27.99
CA ALA A 433 -18.71 -45.69 28.93
C ALA A 433 -18.57 -45.11 30.37
N GLY A 434 -19.64 -45.19 31.17
CA GLY A 434 -19.70 -44.68 32.54
C GLY A 434 -20.14 -43.21 32.75
N GLY A 435 -20.68 -42.51 31.74
CA GLY A 435 -21.07 -41.08 31.82
C GLY A 435 -22.56 -40.77 31.53
N SER A 436 -22.92 -39.48 31.49
CA SER A 436 -24.26 -39.02 31.07
C SER A 436 -24.50 -39.26 29.57
N ALA A 437 -25.78 -39.37 29.18
CA ALA A 437 -26.18 -39.72 27.80
C ALA A 437 -25.75 -38.69 26.73
N ASP A 438 -25.44 -37.44 27.09
CA ASP A 438 -25.19 -36.37 26.11
C ASP A 438 -23.70 -35.98 25.94
N GLY A 439 -22.79 -36.59 26.69
CA GLY A 439 -21.39 -36.15 26.77
C GLY A 439 -20.63 -36.16 25.43
N ASP A 440 -20.67 -37.28 24.72
CA ASP A 440 -19.88 -37.46 23.49
C ASP A 440 -20.54 -36.76 22.28
N LYS A 441 -21.88 -36.71 22.25
CA LYS A 441 -22.65 -35.95 21.24
C LYS A 441 -22.34 -34.45 21.32
N ALA A 442 -22.39 -33.86 22.52
CA ALA A 442 -22.13 -32.44 22.71
C ALA A 442 -20.70 -32.08 22.30
N GLU A 443 -19.72 -32.92 22.65
CA GLU A 443 -18.33 -32.72 22.26
C GLU A 443 -18.12 -32.82 20.75
N ALA A 444 -18.75 -33.80 20.08
CA ALA A 444 -18.73 -33.93 18.63
C ALA A 444 -19.33 -32.69 17.92
N ALA A 445 -20.41 -32.12 18.45
CA ALA A 445 -20.99 -30.88 17.92
C ALA A 445 -20.03 -29.69 18.09
N LYS A 446 -19.40 -29.52 19.26
CA LYS A 446 -18.41 -28.46 19.52
C LYS A 446 -17.18 -28.57 18.62
N LEU A 447 -16.66 -29.78 18.43
CA LEU A 447 -15.54 -30.04 17.54
C LEU A 447 -15.92 -29.75 16.08
N THR A 448 -17.13 -30.15 15.65
CA THR A 448 -17.67 -29.81 14.32
C THR A 448 -17.73 -28.31 14.12
N TYR A 449 -18.30 -27.55 15.07
CA TYR A 449 -18.32 -26.09 15.02
C TYR A 449 -16.92 -25.49 14.93
N SER A 450 -16.00 -25.91 15.81
CA SER A 450 -14.63 -25.39 15.85
C SER A 450 -13.96 -25.55 14.49
N TRP A 451 -13.92 -26.75 13.93
CA TRP A 451 -13.21 -26.98 12.67
C TRP A 451 -13.81 -26.27 11.46
N LEU A 452 -15.13 -26.07 11.46
CA LEU A 452 -15.84 -25.37 10.39
C LEU A 452 -15.70 -23.85 10.45
N HIS A 453 -15.84 -23.25 11.64
CA HIS A 453 -15.95 -21.80 11.79
C HIS A 453 -14.69 -21.19 12.40
N GLU A 454 -14.28 -21.69 13.56
CA GLU A 454 -13.20 -21.12 14.37
C GLU A 454 -12.27 -22.22 14.92
N PRO A 455 -11.34 -22.74 14.10
CA PRO A 455 -10.49 -23.86 14.48
C PRO A 455 -9.54 -23.42 15.58
N VAL A 456 -9.18 -24.34 16.46
CA VAL A 456 -8.10 -24.12 17.42
C VAL A 456 -6.79 -23.94 16.66
N LEU A 457 -6.07 -22.87 16.96
CA LEU A 457 -4.78 -22.53 16.34
C LEU A 457 -3.69 -22.62 17.39
N VAL A 458 -2.50 -23.03 16.97
CA VAL A 458 -1.30 -23.00 17.83
C VAL A 458 -0.17 -22.34 17.09
N MET A 459 0.60 -21.51 17.78
CA MET A 459 1.81 -20.90 17.22
C MET A 459 2.85 -20.63 18.31
N ALA A 460 4.12 -20.56 17.91
CA ALA A 460 5.14 -19.94 18.74
C ALA A 460 4.91 -18.42 18.85
N SER A 461 5.49 -17.79 19.88
CA SER A 461 5.30 -16.36 20.11
C SER A 461 5.66 -15.51 18.89
N PRO A 462 4.94 -14.41 18.62
CA PRO A 462 5.31 -13.51 17.54
C PRO A 462 6.76 -13.03 17.63
N GLU A 463 7.26 -12.76 18.84
CA GLU A 463 8.65 -12.37 19.09
C GLU A 463 9.63 -13.49 18.72
N TRP A 464 9.31 -14.74 19.06
CA TRP A 464 10.11 -15.90 18.64
C TRP A 464 10.12 -16.00 17.13
N ASN A 465 8.95 -16.02 16.49
CA ASN A 465 8.80 -16.18 15.04
C ASN A 465 9.68 -15.16 14.30
N VAL A 466 9.56 -13.90 14.68
CA VAL A 466 10.32 -12.80 14.08
C VAL A 466 11.83 -12.93 14.36
N SER A 467 12.23 -13.28 15.58
CA SER A 467 13.65 -13.46 15.94
C SER A 467 14.36 -14.53 15.12
N THR A 468 13.63 -15.53 14.60
CA THR A 468 14.21 -16.60 13.79
C THR A 468 14.69 -16.15 12.41
N GLN A 469 14.13 -15.04 11.91
CA GLN A 469 14.31 -14.55 10.54
C GLN A 469 13.92 -15.57 9.44
N ALA A 470 13.21 -16.66 9.78
CA ALA A 470 12.85 -17.75 8.87
C ALA A 470 12.03 -17.32 7.64
N PHE A 471 11.43 -16.14 7.71
CA PHE A 471 10.63 -15.50 6.66
C PHE A 471 11.11 -14.08 6.33
N GLY A 472 12.37 -13.77 6.65
CA GLY A 472 12.98 -12.46 6.45
C GLY A 472 13.06 -11.63 7.75
N ILE A 473 13.76 -10.49 7.66
CA ILE A 473 13.89 -9.53 8.75
C ILE A 473 12.63 -8.69 8.81
N VAL A 474 11.87 -8.83 9.90
CA VAL A 474 10.64 -8.07 10.12
C VAL A 474 10.56 -7.69 11.60
N HIS A 475 9.68 -6.75 11.95
CA HIS A 475 9.41 -6.36 13.33
C HIS A 475 8.18 -7.13 13.84
N PRO A 476 8.10 -7.53 15.14
CA PRO A 476 6.84 -8.00 15.72
C PRO A 476 5.79 -6.87 15.76
N GLU A 477 4.50 -7.19 15.89
CA GLU A 477 3.47 -6.15 16.10
C GLU A 477 3.80 -5.27 17.30
N ASP A 478 3.80 -3.95 17.13
CA ASP A 478 4.16 -2.98 18.17
C ASP A 478 3.34 -1.70 18.06
N ARG A 479 2.17 -1.75 18.67
CA ARG A 479 1.19 -0.67 18.69
C ARG A 479 1.55 0.47 19.64
N GLU A 480 2.57 0.29 20.49
CA GLU A 480 3.01 1.32 21.44
C GLU A 480 4.00 2.27 20.77
N ARG A 481 5.02 1.72 20.08
CA ARG A 481 6.06 2.52 19.42
C ARG A 481 5.69 2.95 18.00
N PHE A 482 4.81 2.21 17.32
CA PHE A 482 4.44 2.46 15.94
C PHE A 482 2.91 2.41 15.70
N PRO A 483 2.07 3.11 16.49
CA PRO A 483 0.62 3.04 16.35
C PRO A 483 0.14 3.40 14.94
N GLU A 484 0.77 4.37 14.27
CA GLU A 484 0.41 4.79 12.90
C GLU A 484 0.72 3.72 11.85
N LEU A 485 1.86 3.04 11.97
CA LEU A 485 2.24 1.98 11.02
C LEU A 485 1.39 0.72 11.24
N GLU A 486 1.08 0.37 12.48
CA GLU A 486 0.21 -0.78 12.75
C GLU A 486 -1.23 -0.51 12.29
N ALA A 487 -1.76 0.71 12.51
CA ALA A 487 -3.05 1.11 11.95
C ALA A 487 -3.05 1.08 10.41
N ALA A 488 -1.94 1.51 9.78
CA ALA A 488 -1.77 1.43 8.33
C ALA A 488 -1.79 -0.02 7.83
N LEU A 489 -1.16 -0.96 8.55
CA LEU A 489 -1.17 -2.39 8.23
C LEU A 489 -2.56 -3.03 8.43
N ASP A 490 -3.28 -2.64 9.49
CA ASP A 490 -4.67 -3.06 9.76
C ASP A 490 -5.60 -2.69 8.60
N ALA A 491 -5.50 -1.44 8.15
CA ALA A 491 -6.33 -0.92 7.07
C ALA A 491 -6.20 -1.72 5.77
N LEU A 492 -5.02 -2.29 5.47
CA LEU A 492 -4.81 -3.12 4.28
C LEU A 492 -5.70 -4.37 4.31
N LEU A 493 -5.72 -5.05 5.45
CA LEU A 493 -6.46 -6.29 5.66
C LEU A 493 -7.96 -6.01 5.83
N HIS A 494 -8.31 -5.04 6.68
CA HIS A 494 -9.70 -4.67 6.95
C HIS A 494 -10.40 -4.18 5.68
N ARG A 495 -9.70 -3.48 4.79
CA ARG A 495 -10.21 -3.11 3.47
C ARG A 495 -10.62 -4.32 2.63
N LYS A 496 -9.89 -5.44 2.69
CA LYS A 496 -10.26 -6.64 1.93
C LYS A 496 -11.53 -7.28 2.49
N TYR A 497 -11.64 -7.37 3.81
CA TYR A 497 -12.88 -7.80 4.45
C TYR A 497 -14.06 -6.88 4.13
N TRP A 498 -13.83 -5.56 4.13
CA TRP A 498 -14.82 -4.57 3.72
C TRP A 498 -15.30 -4.81 2.30
N MET A 499 -14.39 -4.95 1.33
CA MET A 499 -14.76 -5.21 -0.05
C MET A 499 -15.53 -6.51 -0.19
N GLN A 500 -15.14 -7.54 0.55
CA GLN A 500 -15.82 -8.83 0.53
C GLN A 500 -17.27 -8.71 0.99
N GLU A 501 -17.51 -8.05 2.13
CA GLU A 501 -18.85 -7.88 2.68
C GLU A 501 -19.68 -6.87 1.85
N HIS A 502 -19.11 -5.70 1.55
CA HIS A 502 -19.80 -4.61 0.87
C HIS A 502 -20.21 -4.97 -0.58
N PHE A 503 -19.39 -5.75 -1.28
CA PHE A 503 -19.68 -6.19 -2.65
C PHE A 503 -20.23 -7.62 -2.72
N ALA A 504 -20.52 -8.24 -1.58
CA ALA A 504 -20.96 -9.63 -1.47
C ALA A 504 -20.09 -10.59 -2.31
N GLN A 505 -18.76 -10.50 -2.18
CA GLN A 505 -17.78 -11.34 -2.89
C GLN A 505 -17.74 -12.75 -2.27
N TYR A 506 -18.88 -13.41 -2.39
CA TYR A 506 -19.17 -14.75 -1.91
C TYR A 506 -19.58 -15.61 -3.11
N GLY A 507 -19.67 -16.91 -2.88
CA GLY A 507 -20.10 -17.89 -3.85
C GLY A 507 -18.97 -18.84 -4.24
N TRP A 508 -19.35 -19.88 -4.99
CA TRP A 508 -18.48 -20.99 -5.34
C TRP A 508 -17.20 -20.56 -6.07
N ILE A 509 -17.26 -19.57 -6.96
CA ILE A 509 -16.11 -19.08 -7.74
C ILE A 509 -15.37 -17.99 -6.96
N ASP A 510 -16.07 -16.95 -6.54
CA ASP A 510 -15.47 -15.67 -6.14
C ASP A 510 -14.96 -15.65 -4.69
N TYR A 511 -15.52 -16.48 -3.81
CA TYR A 511 -15.18 -16.44 -2.39
C TYR A 511 -13.69 -16.68 -2.14
N GLY A 512 -13.08 -15.69 -1.50
CA GLY A 512 -11.71 -15.68 -1.03
C GLY A 512 -10.73 -14.85 -1.85
N ASP A 513 -11.15 -14.32 -2.99
CA ASP A 513 -10.49 -13.15 -3.58
C ASP A 513 -11.29 -11.89 -3.26
N ALA A 514 -10.69 -10.74 -3.58
CA ALA A 514 -11.35 -9.46 -3.46
C ALA A 514 -11.08 -8.63 -4.71
N TYR A 515 -11.93 -7.63 -4.92
CA TYR A 515 -11.67 -6.71 -6.02
C TYR A 515 -10.32 -6.00 -5.87
N TYR A 516 -9.71 -5.75 -7.03
CA TYR A 516 -8.46 -5.02 -7.21
C TYR A 516 -8.70 -3.52 -7.47
N ARG A 517 -9.78 -3.15 -8.17
CA ARG A 517 -10.17 -1.75 -8.39
C ARG A 517 -11.68 -1.62 -8.63
N ARG A 518 -12.32 -0.62 -8.02
CA ARG A 518 -13.65 -0.14 -8.42
C ARG A 518 -13.75 1.37 -8.17
N THR A 519 -13.36 2.18 -9.16
CA THR A 519 -13.33 3.66 -9.04
C THR A 519 -14.27 4.40 -10.00
N SER A 520 -14.96 3.72 -10.92
CA SER A 520 -16.03 4.32 -11.72
C SER A 520 -16.76 3.25 -12.55
N ASP A 521 -18.07 3.43 -12.77
CA ASP A 521 -18.93 2.51 -13.53
C ASP A 521 -18.70 2.54 -15.06
N VAL A 522 -17.60 3.15 -15.51
CA VAL A 522 -17.37 3.51 -16.92
C VAL A 522 -16.54 2.46 -17.67
N THR A 523 -15.57 1.78 -17.02
CA THR A 523 -14.71 0.78 -17.68
C THR A 523 -14.11 -0.21 -16.69
N VAL A 524 -14.22 -1.53 -16.95
CA VAL A 524 -13.71 -2.59 -16.08
C VAL A 524 -12.31 -3.03 -16.54
N TRP A 525 -11.39 -3.16 -15.58
CA TRP A 525 -10.02 -3.63 -15.78
C TRP A 525 -9.49 -4.26 -14.50
N ARG A 526 -8.89 -5.47 -14.59
CA ARG A 526 -8.32 -6.19 -13.43
C ARG A 526 -9.30 -6.15 -12.27
N ARG A 527 -10.41 -6.87 -12.41
CA ARG A 527 -11.46 -6.82 -11.38
C ARG A 527 -10.97 -7.48 -10.10
N TRP A 528 -10.27 -8.60 -10.21
CA TRP A 528 -9.84 -9.47 -9.11
C TRP A 528 -8.36 -9.27 -8.73
N ALA A 529 -8.06 -9.32 -7.43
CA ALA A 529 -6.72 -9.06 -6.91
C ALA A 529 -5.77 -10.22 -7.16
N SER A 530 -6.25 -11.47 -7.07
CA SER A 530 -5.47 -12.66 -7.39
C SER A 530 -4.07 -12.58 -6.75
N MET A 531 -3.02 -12.80 -7.54
CA MET A 531 -1.62 -12.75 -7.12
C MET A 531 -0.93 -11.41 -7.44
N PHE A 532 -1.68 -10.38 -7.86
CA PHE A 532 -1.09 -9.12 -8.30
C PHE A 532 -0.30 -8.44 -7.18
N TYR A 533 0.92 -7.98 -7.51
CA TYR A 533 1.85 -7.29 -6.60
C TYR A 533 2.30 -8.08 -5.36
N GLY A 534 1.94 -9.36 -5.24
CA GLY A 534 2.29 -10.16 -4.07
C GLY A 534 1.42 -9.90 -2.85
N TRP A 535 0.22 -9.35 -3.01
CA TRP A 535 -0.76 -9.22 -1.94
C TRP A 535 -0.95 -10.50 -1.10
N PRO A 536 -0.99 -11.72 -1.68
CA PRO A 536 -1.16 -12.95 -0.89
C PRO A 536 -0.07 -13.20 0.17
N ASN A 537 1.08 -12.53 0.07
CA ASN A 537 2.16 -12.63 1.07
C ASN A 537 1.93 -11.75 2.32
N VAL A 538 1.00 -10.79 2.28
CA VAL A 538 0.79 -9.84 3.38
C VAL A 538 0.13 -10.50 4.59
N ALA A 539 -1.01 -11.16 4.40
CA ALA A 539 -1.75 -11.80 5.50
C ALA A 539 -0.94 -12.87 6.28
N PRO A 540 -0.19 -13.80 5.66
CA PRO A 540 0.62 -14.74 6.43
C PRO A 540 1.75 -14.03 7.19
N LEU A 541 2.32 -12.95 6.63
CA LEU A 541 3.33 -12.16 7.33
C LEU A 541 2.74 -11.46 8.56
N LEU A 542 1.56 -10.84 8.42
CA LEU A 542 0.84 -10.21 9.53
C LEU A 542 0.49 -11.23 10.62
N TYR A 543 0.06 -12.45 10.25
CA TYR A 543 -0.19 -13.51 11.22
C TYR A 543 1.08 -13.90 11.98
N LEU A 544 2.20 -14.14 11.30
CA LEU A 544 3.44 -14.58 11.94
C LEU A 544 4.02 -13.55 12.93
N ARG A 545 3.84 -12.24 12.65
CA ARG A 545 4.34 -11.15 13.50
C ARG A 545 3.40 -10.70 14.62
N SER A 546 2.13 -11.11 14.61
CA SER A 546 1.11 -10.63 15.58
C SER A 546 0.36 -11.75 16.29
N GLY A 547 0.25 -12.93 15.66
CA GLY A 547 -0.62 -14.02 16.09
C GLY A 547 -2.11 -13.78 15.91
N ARG A 548 -2.51 -12.72 15.20
CA ARG A 548 -3.92 -12.38 15.05
C ARG A 548 -4.70 -13.34 14.15
N ARG A 549 -5.86 -13.78 14.65
CA ARG A 549 -6.76 -14.73 13.97
C ARG A 549 -7.37 -14.21 12.67
N ASP A 550 -7.62 -12.91 12.55
CA ASP A 550 -8.17 -12.31 11.33
C ASP A 550 -7.17 -12.40 10.16
N ALA A 551 -5.89 -12.10 10.40
CA ALA A 551 -4.82 -12.28 9.42
C ALA A 551 -4.70 -13.74 8.97
N TRP A 552 -4.78 -14.69 9.91
CA TRP A 552 -4.82 -16.12 9.60
C TRP A 552 -6.02 -16.51 8.73
N ASN A 553 -7.22 -16.08 9.13
CA ASN A 553 -8.45 -16.41 8.43
C ASN A 553 -8.41 -15.91 6.97
N TYR A 554 -7.97 -14.67 6.75
CA TYR A 554 -7.83 -14.14 5.41
C TYR A 554 -6.76 -14.89 4.60
N HIS A 555 -5.58 -15.17 5.18
CA HIS A 555 -4.52 -15.92 4.51
C HIS A 555 -5.01 -17.28 4.01
N ARG A 556 -5.68 -18.05 4.88
CA ARG A 556 -6.23 -19.37 4.54
C ARG A 556 -7.23 -19.28 3.39
N ILE A 557 -8.18 -18.36 3.50
CA ILE A 557 -9.26 -18.19 2.50
C ILE A 557 -8.67 -17.76 1.15
N ASN A 558 -7.78 -16.77 1.16
CA ASN A 558 -7.18 -16.23 -0.07
C ASN A 558 -6.22 -17.20 -0.74
N THR A 559 -5.37 -17.88 0.03
CA THR A 559 -4.47 -18.90 -0.52
C THR A 559 -5.27 -20.03 -1.16
N LYS A 560 -6.32 -20.49 -0.48
CA LYS A 560 -7.20 -21.56 -0.99
C LYS A 560 -7.87 -21.14 -2.30
N HIS A 561 -8.42 -19.93 -2.36
CA HIS A 561 -8.99 -19.40 -3.61
C HIS A 561 -7.97 -19.44 -4.75
N ILE A 562 -6.75 -18.92 -4.52
CA ILE A 562 -5.75 -18.83 -5.59
C ILE A 562 -5.30 -20.21 -6.08
N ILE A 563 -5.03 -21.16 -5.17
CA ILE A 563 -4.60 -22.50 -5.57
C ILE A 563 -5.73 -23.30 -6.23
N ASP A 564 -6.99 -23.00 -5.92
CA ASP A 564 -8.15 -23.68 -6.50
C ASP A 564 -8.55 -23.06 -7.86
N ILE A 565 -8.83 -21.76 -7.86
CA ILE A 565 -9.53 -21.04 -8.94
C ILE A 565 -8.55 -20.37 -9.91
N ASP A 566 -7.50 -19.72 -9.40
CA ASP A 566 -6.58 -18.92 -10.21
C ASP A 566 -5.42 -19.72 -10.82
N ILE A 567 -5.29 -21.01 -10.50
CA ILE A 567 -4.25 -21.90 -11.04
C ILE A 567 -4.90 -23.11 -11.71
N GLY A 568 -4.42 -23.46 -12.92
CA GLY A 568 -4.87 -24.62 -13.67
C GLY A 568 -4.38 -25.94 -13.08
N HIS A 569 -5.23 -26.96 -13.11
CA HIS A 569 -4.96 -28.28 -12.54
C HIS A 569 -4.80 -29.39 -13.58
N LEU A 570 -5.15 -29.11 -14.83
CA LEU A 570 -5.14 -30.06 -15.95
C LEU A 570 -4.50 -29.43 -17.19
N ASP A 571 -3.86 -30.28 -17.99
CA ASP A 571 -3.36 -29.93 -19.31
C ASP A 571 -4.43 -30.14 -20.38
N SER A 572 -4.55 -29.19 -21.30
CA SER A 572 -5.34 -29.33 -22.52
C SER A 572 -4.72 -28.52 -23.65
N THR A 573 -4.25 -29.22 -24.69
CA THR A 573 -3.77 -28.61 -25.92
C THR A 573 -4.92 -27.98 -26.72
N GLN A 574 -6.12 -28.57 -26.66
CA GLN A 574 -7.32 -28.04 -27.33
C GLN A 574 -7.67 -26.64 -26.82
N PHE A 575 -7.55 -26.41 -25.52
CA PHE A 575 -7.94 -25.16 -24.87
C PHE A 575 -6.76 -24.25 -24.52
N GLY A 576 -5.54 -24.67 -24.83
CA GLY A 576 -4.32 -23.94 -24.43
C GLY A 576 -4.19 -23.79 -22.91
N LYS A 577 -4.60 -24.80 -22.15
CA LYS A 577 -4.50 -24.83 -20.68
C LYS A 577 -3.38 -25.76 -20.24
N ARG A 578 -2.68 -25.37 -19.19
CA ARG A 578 -1.57 -26.10 -18.57
C ARG A 578 -1.83 -26.27 -17.08
N ARG A 579 -1.46 -27.44 -16.56
CA ARG A 579 -1.40 -27.70 -15.13
C ARG A 579 -0.28 -26.87 -14.53
N GLY A 580 -0.59 -26.05 -13.53
CA GLY A 580 0.33 -25.07 -12.94
C GLY A 580 0.27 -23.70 -13.62
N GLY A 581 -0.41 -23.55 -14.75
CA GLY A 581 -0.58 -22.25 -15.39
C GLY A 581 -1.54 -21.36 -14.59
N ARG A 582 -1.13 -20.14 -14.25
CA ARG A 582 -1.99 -19.14 -13.59
C ARG A 582 -2.99 -18.56 -14.58
N TYR A 583 -4.27 -18.49 -14.26
CA TYR A 583 -5.27 -17.78 -15.06
C TYR A 583 -5.17 -16.23 -14.94
N GLY A 584 -5.90 -15.50 -15.79
CA GLY A 584 -6.08 -14.05 -15.63
C GLY A 584 -4.88 -13.18 -16.03
N GLY A 585 -3.96 -13.71 -16.84
CA GLY A 585 -2.68 -13.09 -17.15
C GLY A 585 -2.72 -11.69 -17.77
N ASN A 586 -3.81 -11.34 -18.44
CA ASN A 586 -4.02 -10.05 -19.11
C ASN A 586 -5.11 -9.20 -18.46
N GLY A 587 -5.16 -9.22 -17.12
CA GLY A 587 -6.05 -8.36 -16.35
C GLY A 587 -7.48 -8.90 -16.22
N GLY A 588 -7.57 -10.19 -15.84
CA GLY A 588 -8.80 -10.95 -15.69
C GLY A 588 -9.96 -10.17 -15.09
N ILE A 589 -11.07 -10.10 -15.85
CA ILE A 589 -12.36 -9.57 -15.40
C ILE A 589 -13.11 -10.62 -14.58
N VAL A 590 -12.99 -11.89 -14.99
CA VAL A 590 -13.31 -13.08 -14.19
C VAL A 590 -12.04 -13.94 -14.10
N HIS A 591 -11.95 -14.79 -13.07
CA HIS A 591 -10.72 -15.48 -12.68
C HIS A 591 -10.02 -16.27 -13.80
N TYR A 592 -10.81 -16.95 -14.63
CA TYR A 592 -10.34 -17.87 -15.68
C TYR A 592 -10.54 -17.34 -17.10
N ALA A 593 -10.91 -16.06 -17.25
CA ALA A 593 -10.93 -15.41 -18.55
C ALA A 593 -9.51 -15.02 -18.99
N ALA A 594 -9.35 -14.93 -20.31
CA ALA A 594 -8.06 -14.70 -20.98
C ALA A 594 -7.10 -15.90 -20.90
N ASN A 595 -5.90 -15.71 -21.47
CA ASN A 595 -4.84 -16.73 -21.49
C ASN A 595 -4.25 -16.96 -20.09
N GLN A 596 -3.65 -18.13 -19.90
CA GLN A 596 -2.82 -18.37 -18.72
C GLN A 596 -1.55 -17.52 -18.79
N TYR A 597 -1.22 -16.88 -17.68
CA TYR A 597 -0.04 -16.05 -17.50
C TYR A 597 1.23 -16.90 -17.62
N THR A 598 2.19 -16.42 -18.41
CA THR A 598 3.57 -16.93 -18.44
C THR A 598 4.42 -16.19 -17.40
N HIS A 599 5.69 -16.55 -17.23
CA HIS A 599 6.64 -15.91 -16.29
C HIS A 599 6.52 -14.40 -16.25
N GLY A 600 6.54 -13.84 -15.05
CA GLY A 600 6.37 -12.41 -14.93
C GLY A 600 6.43 -11.84 -13.52
N PRO A 601 6.23 -10.52 -13.41
CA PRO A 601 6.23 -9.80 -12.14
C PRO A 601 5.30 -10.41 -11.07
N ASP A 602 4.16 -10.97 -11.48
CA ASP A 602 3.10 -11.43 -10.59
C ASP A 602 3.11 -12.96 -10.36
N THR A 603 4.21 -13.66 -10.67
CA THR A 603 4.37 -15.11 -10.38
C THR A 603 4.91 -15.34 -8.97
N ARG A 604 4.07 -15.11 -7.96
CA ARG A 604 4.41 -15.24 -6.53
C ARG A 604 4.13 -16.66 -6.04
N ILE A 605 5.01 -17.27 -5.24
CA ILE A 605 4.77 -18.64 -4.74
C ILE A 605 4.87 -18.77 -3.22
N ARG A 606 5.60 -17.86 -2.55
CA ARG A 606 5.83 -17.89 -1.11
C ARG A 606 4.60 -18.13 -0.24
N PHE A 607 3.47 -17.47 -0.49
CA PHE A 607 2.26 -17.65 0.32
C PHE A 607 1.73 -19.09 0.31
N MET A 608 1.90 -19.86 -0.77
CA MET A 608 1.51 -21.27 -0.82
C MET A 608 2.42 -22.12 0.08
N TYR A 609 3.72 -21.82 0.07
CA TYR A 609 4.67 -22.46 0.98
C TYR A 609 4.43 -22.05 2.43
N PHE A 610 4.07 -20.80 2.71
CA PHE A 610 3.69 -20.37 4.06
C PHE A 610 2.45 -21.09 4.57
N ASP A 611 1.41 -21.27 3.75
CA ASP A 611 0.25 -22.05 4.19
C ASP A 611 0.69 -23.49 4.57
N TYR A 612 1.51 -24.15 3.74
CA TYR A 612 2.10 -25.45 4.09
C TYR A 612 2.98 -25.41 5.35
N TYR A 613 3.83 -24.41 5.52
CA TYR A 613 4.73 -24.32 6.67
C TYR A 613 3.97 -24.03 7.98
N ILE A 614 2.92 -23.20 7.92
CA ILE A 614 2.17 -22.74 9.09
C ILE A 614 1.12 -23.78 9.54
N ASN A 615 0.44 -24.49 8.64
CA ASN A 615 -0.63 -25.44 9.02
C ASN A 615 -0.51 -26.83 8.39
N GLY A 616 0.55 -27.11 7.62
CA GLY A 616 0.75 -28.40 6.99
C GLY A 616 -0.19 -28.70 5.81
N ASN A 617 -0.77 -27.71 5.13
CA ASN A 617 -1.67 -27.91 3.99
C ASN A 617 -0.97 -28.62 2.81
N LEU A 618 -1.24 -29.91 2.67
CA LEU A 618 -0.66 -30.75 1.61
C LEU A 618 -1.12 -30.35 0.22
N ARG A 619 -2.31 -29.77 0.08
CA ARG A 619 -2.83 -29.31 -1.21
C ARG A 619 -2.09 -28.07 -1.69
N ALA A 620 -1.82 -27.11 -0.80
CA ALA A 620 -1.01 -25.93 -1.12
C ALA A 620 0.41 -26.32 -1.57
N TRP A 621 1.04 -27.29 -0.89
CA TRP A 621 2.33 -27.84 -1.29
C TRP A 621 2.28 -28.50 -2.68
N GLU A 622 1.28 -29.35 -2.94
CA GLU A 622 1.11 -30.01 -4.23
C GLU A 622 0.95 -28.99 -5.36
N VAL A 623 0.11 -27.96 -5.16
CA VAL A 623 -0.13 -26.91 -6.16
C VAL A 623 1.12 -26.08 -6.41
N ALA A 624 1.84 -25.70 -5.35
CA ALA A 624 3.10 -24.98 -5.47
C ALA A 624 4.14 -25.78 -6.28
N ASP A 625 4.23 -27.09 -6.07
CA ASP A 625 5.20 -27.94 -6.78
C ASP A 625 4.96 -27.96 -8.29
N TYR A 626 3.73 -28.27 -8.75
CA TYR A 626 3.47 -28.26 -10.19
C TYR A 626 3.34 -26.85 -10.78
N TYR A 627 3.01 -25.83 -9.98
CA TYR A 627 3.10 -24.43 -10.40
C TYR A 627 4.56 -24.05 -10.72
N ALA A 628 5.50 -24.31 -9.80
CA ALA A 628 6.92 -24.07 -10.03
C ALA A 628 7.46 -24.88 -11.23
N GLN A 629 6.96 -26.10 -11.42
CA GLN A 629 7.30 -26.94 -12.57
C GLN A 629 6.80 -26.35 -13.91
N ASP A 630 5.51 -25.97 -14.01
CA ASP A 630 4.94 -25.32 -15.20
C ASP A 630 5.75 -24.09 -15.58
N GLN A 631 6.06 -23.27 -14.58
CA GLN A 631 6.90 -22.11 -14.79
C GLN A 631 8.30 -22.59 -15.27
N TYR A 632 8.99 -23.49 -14.62
CA TYR A 632 10.29 -23.95 -15.14
C TYR A 632 10.23 -24.40 -16.62
N GLU A 633 9.19 -25.15 -17.01
CA GLU A 633 9.02 -25.68 -18.37
C GLU A 633 8.69 -24.61 -19.41
N GLU A 634 7.84 -23.63 -19.10
CA GLU A 634 7.50 -22.52 -20.02
C GLU A 634 8.68 -21.54 -20.25
N MET A 635 9.65 -21.50 -19.32
CA MET A 635 10.74 -20.51 -19.38
C MET A 635 11.69 -20.77 -20.57
N TYR A 636 12.06 -22.01 -20.85
CA TYR A 636 13.07 -22.32 -21.87
C TYR A 636 12.61 -22.23 -23.33
N PRO A 637 11.39 -22.68 -23.73
CA PRO A 637 11.00 -22.64 -25.13
C PRO A 637 10.76 -21.21 -25.64
N ASN A 638 10.30 -20.28 -24.80
CA ASN A 638 9.69 -19.03 -25.26
C ASN A 638 10.11 -17.73 -24.52
N SER A 639 10.92 -17.79 -23.45
CA SER A 639 11.05 -16.63 -22.56
C SER A 639 11.90 -15.47 -23.11
N GLN A 640 11.32 -14.27 -23.08
CA GLN A 640 12.03 -13.01 -23.29
C GLN A 640 13.04 -12.71 -22.17
N VAL A 641 12.80 -13.21 -20.95
CA VAL A 641 13.70 -13.00 -19.79
C VAL A 641 15.06 -13.62 -20.03
N LEU A 642 15.15 -14.74 -20.75
CA LEU A 642 16.43 -15.35 -21.11
C LEU A 642 17.17 -14.59 -22.24
N ARG A 643 16.43 -13.89 -23.11
CA ARG A 643 16.98 -13.14 -24.25
C ARG A 643 17.54 -11.77 -23.86
N GLY A 644 17.07 -11.18 -22.76
CA GLY A 644 17.54 -9.90 -22.25
C GLY A 644 16.84 -9.50 -20.95
N TYR A 645 17.36 -8.48 -20.28
CA TYR A 645 16.74 -7.94 -19.07
C TYR A 645 15.39 -7.28 -19.41
N GLN A 646 14.34 -7.63 -18.65
CA GLN A 646 12.96 -7.20 -18.87
C GLN A 646 12.38 -6.49 -17.64
N GLY A 647 13.22 -5.80 -16.87
CA GLY A 647 12.79 -5.07 -15.67
C GLY A 647 12.08 -5.99 -14.66
N ARG A 648 10.81 -5.69 -14.41
CA ARG A 648 9.95 -6.41 -13.46
C ARG A 648 9.77 -7.91 -13.76
N THR A 649 9.83 -8.31 -15.04
CA THR A 649 9.67 -9.71 -15.45
C THR A 649 10.89 -10.54 -15.06
N SER A 650 12.10 -10.03 -15.30
CA SER A 650 13.34 -10.68 -14.86
C SER A 650 13.41 -10.79 -13.34
N GLY A 651 13.04 -9.72 -12.62
CA GLY A 651 13.00 -9.72 -11.15
C GLY A 651 12.01 -10.73 -10.57
N GLY A 652 10.75 -10.71 -11.04
CA GLY A 652 9.72 -11.63 -10.56
C GLY A 652 10.09 -13.10 -10.80
N THR A 653 10.71 -13.37 -11.94
CA THR A 653 11.20 -14.72 -12.31
C THR A 653 12.37 -15.17 -11.43
N LEU A 654 13.34 -14.29 -11.17
CA LEU A 654 14.47 -14.59 -10.28
C LEU A 654 13.99 -14.94 -8.87
N ARG A 655 13.02 -14.17 -8.36
CA ARG A 655 12.40 -14.44 -7.06
C ARG A 655 11.64 -15.76 -7.05
N LEU A 656 10.78 -16.03 -8.04
CA LEU A 656 10.00 -17.27 -8.13
C LEU A 656 10.90 -18.50 -7.97
N PHE A 657 11.97 -18.58 -8.77
CA PHE A 657 12.87 -19.74 -8.72
C PHE A 657 13.77 -19.76 -7.48
N SER A 658 14.07 -18.60 -6.89
CA SER A 658 14.75 -18.54 -5.60
C SER A 658 13.87 -19.14 -4.49
N GLU A 659 12.58 -18.81 -4.47
CA GLU A 659 11.61 -19.33 -3.50
C GLU A 659 11.35 -20.83 -3.72
N ALA A 660 11.18 -21.26 -4.98
CA ALA A 660 10.99 -22.67 -5.31
C ALA A 660 12.25 -23.51 -4.99
N TYR A 661 13.45 -22.96 -5.24
CA TYR A 661 14.70 -23.63 -4.89
C TYR A 661 14.89 -23.73 -3.37
N GLU A 662 14.64 -22.66 -2.61
CA GLU A 662 14.72 -22.72 -1.14
C GLU A 662 13.76 -23.75 -0.56
N ALA A 663 12.55 -23.87 -1.12
CA ALA A 663 11.55 -24.80 -0.63
C ALA A 663 11.87 -26.27 -0.94
N THR A 664 12.55 -26.57 -2.05
CA THR A 664 12.66 -27.93 -2.59
C THR A 664 14.09 -28.45 -2.77
N TRP A 665 15.09 -27.57 -2.80
CA TRP A 665 16.47 -27.83 -3.18
C TRP A 665 16.64 -28.52 -4.55
N LYS A 666 15.63 -28.43 -5.43
CA LYS A 666 15.66 -29.05 -6.76
C LYS A 666 16.67 -28.35 -7.69
N PRO A 667 17.59 -29.10 -8.34
CA PRO A 667 18.67 -28.51 -9.14
C PRO A 667 18.17 -27.74 -10.38
N GLU A 668 16.99 -28.06 -10.91
CA GLU A 668 16.35 -27.32 -11.99
C GLU A 668 16.07 -25.85 -11.63
N TYR A 669 15.57 -25.56 -10.44
CA TYR A 669 15.29 -24.19 -10.02
C TYR A 669 16.58 -23.40 -9.76
N LEU A 670 17.62 -24.07 -9.26
CA LEU A 670 18.97 -23.50 -9.19
C LEU A 670 19.52 -23.11 -10.57
N ARG A 671 19.34 -23.96 -11.59
CA ARG A 671 19.72 -23.63 -12.97
C ARG A 671 18.93 -22.43 -13.48
N ALA A 672 17.60 -22.45 -13.33
CA ALA A 672 16.74 -21.37 -13.80
C ALA A 672 17.12 -20.02 -13.18
N MET A 673 17.34 -19.95 -11.87
CA MET A 673 17.74 -18.68 -11.23
C MET A 673 19.13 -18.20 -11.67
N ARG A 674 20.09 -19.11 -11.94
CA ARG A 674 21.41 -18.75 -12.50
C ARG A 674 21.28 -18.18 -13.91
N ASP A 675 20.47 -18.78 -14.77
CA ASP A 675 20.26 -18.31 -16.13
C ASP A 675 19.60 -16.91 -16.15
N VAL A 676 18.65 -16.67 -15.24
CA VAL A 676 18.06 -15.33 -15.05
C VAL A 676 19.09 -14.34 -14.50
N ALA A 677 19.90 -14.72 -13.51
CA ALA A 677 20.92 -13.84 -12.93
C ALA A 677 21.93 -13.33 -13.98
N GLU A 678 22.31 -14.16 -14.96
CA GLU A 678 23.18 -13.74 -16.05
C GLU A 678 22.59 -12.60 -16.91
N THR A 679 21.27 -12.44 -16.94
CA THR A 679 20.62 -11.31 -17.62
C THR A 679 20.80 -10.00 -16.86
N PHE A 680 20.81 -10.06 -15.52
CA PHE A 680 21.10 -8.91 -14.67
C PHE A 680 22.56 -8.46 -14.79
N TYR A 681 23.51 -9.41 -14.88
CA TYR A 681 24.93 -9.08 -15.04
C TYR A 681 25.23 -8.43 -16.39
N ARG A 682 24.56 -8.88 -17.47
CA ARG A 682 24.65 -8.22 -18.78
C ARG A 682 24.10 -6.80 -18.72
N GLU A 683 22.93 -6.60 -18.12
CA GLU A 683 22.32 -5.27 -17.96
C GLU A 683 23.22 -4.33 -17.15
N LEU A 684 23.79 -4.81 -16.04
CA LEU A 684 24.75 -4.05 -15.24
C LEU A 684 25.96 -3.61 -16.08
N ALA A 685 26.51 -4.52 -16.90
CA ALA A 685 27.64 -4.19 -17.77
C ALA A 685 27.29 -3.17 -18.86
N GLU A 686 26.05 -3.17 -19.36
CA GLU A 686 25.58 -2.27 -20.42
C GLU A 686 25.18 -0.88 -19.90
N ARG A 687 24.50 -0.80 -18.74
CA ARG A 687 23.91 0.45 -18.23
C ARG A 687 24.52 0.98 -16.94
N GLY A 688 25.33 0.19 -16.25
CA GLY A 688 25.92 0.54 -14.95
C GLY A 688 24.98 0.37 -13.75
N PHE A 689 23.71 0.01 -13.96
CA PHE A 689 22.75 -0.31 -12.90
C PHE A 689 21.60 -1.15 -13.44
N THR A 690 20.84 -1.78 -12.54
CA THR A 690 19.53 -2.36 -12.84
C THR A 690 18.44 -1.66 -12.02
N GLU A 691 17.18 -1.77 -12.43
CA GLU A 691 16.10 -1.08 -11.70
C GLU A 691 15.96 -1.59 -10.25
N TYR A 692 15.53 -0.71 -9.34
CA TYR A 692 15.63 -0.87 -7.88
C TYR A 692 14.30 -1.01 -7.13
N ASP A 693 13.23 -1.52 -7.75
CA ASP A 693 11.94 -1.70 -7.07
C ASP A 693 11.87 -2.98 -6.21
N ASP A 694 11.34 -2.85 -4.99
CA ASP A 694 11.18 -3.95 -4.03
C ASP A 694 10.04 -4.89 -4.38
N VAL A 695 8.99 -4.40 -5.05
CA VAL A 695 7.83 -5.23 -5.40
C VAL A 695 8.23 -6.34 -6.35
N TYR A 696 9.16 -6.10 -7.27
CA TYR A 696 9.47 -7.07 -8.32
C TYR A 696 10.90 -7.52 -8.38
N LYS A 697 11.88 -6.74 -7.90
CA LYS A 697 13.26 -6.94 -8.33
C LYS A 697 14.20 -7.30 -7.18
N ASN A 698 14.29 -6.43 -6.19
CA ASN A 698 15.37 -6.51 -5.20
C ASN A 698 15.28 -7.74 -4.30
N GLU A 699 14.07 -8.14 -3.94
CA GLU A 699 13.83 -9.36 -3.16
C GLU A 699 14.44 -10.60 -3.83
N GLY A 700 14.30 -10.71 -5.16
CA GLY A 700 14.92 -11.80 -5.93
C GLY A 700 16.44 -11.71 -5.95
N LYS A 701 17.02 -10.52 -6.13
CA LYS A 701 18.48 -10.31 -6.13
C LYS A 701 19.10 -10.74 -4.81
N LEU A 702 18.56 -10.25 -3.69
CA LEU A 702 19.11 -10.56 -2.37
C LEU A 702 18.90 -12.03 -2.02
N LYS A 703 17.74 -12.61 -2.34
CA LYS A 703 17.47 -14.02 -2.07
C LYS A 703 18.39 -14.94 -2.89
N TYR A 704 18.63 -14.61 -4.16
CA TYR A 704 19.60 -15.31 -4.99
C TYR A 704 21.00 -15.30 -4.35
N TYR A 705 21.47 -14.15 -3.87
CA TYR A 705 22.74 -14.05 -3.16
C TYR A 705 22.75 -14.94 -1.91
N GLN A 706 21.71 -14.86 -1.07
CA GLN A 706 21.61 -15.68 0.15
C GLN A 706 21.67 -17.19 -0.13
N LEU A 707 21.07 -17.65 -1.22
CA LEU A 707 21.00 -19.07 -1.57
C LEU A 707 22.25 -19.59 -2.32
N THR A 708 22.97 -18.72 -3.02
CA THR A 708 24.09 -19.12 -3.89
C THR A 708 25.46 -18.68 -3.40
N GLY A 709 25.52 -17.63 -2.58
CA GLY A 709 26.77 -16.94 -2.21
C GLY A 709 27.42 -16.14 -3.34
N ASP A 710 26.75 -15.94 -4.49
CA ASP A 710 27.32 -15.20 -5.63
C ASP A 710 27.39 -13.70 -5.34
N LYS A 711 28.59 -13.24 -4.95
CA LYS A 711 28.85 -11.84 -4.59
C LYS A 711 28.55 -10.85 -5.71
N ARG A 712 28.59 -11.26 -6.99
CA ARG A 712 28.25 -10.36 -8.11
C ARG A 712 26.83 -9.83 -7.98
N MET A 713 25.89 -10.64 -7.48
CA MET A 713 24.51 -10.19 -7.28
C MET A 713 24.37 -9.26 -6.08
N LEU A 714 25.13 -9.50 -5.00
CA LEU A 714 25.18 -8.59 -3.86
C LEU A 714 25.74 -7.23 -4.29
N ASP A 715 26.86 -7.22 -5.01
CA ASP A 715 27.49 -5.99 -5.50
C ASP A 715 26.54 -5.21 -6.43
N LEU A 716 25.81 -5.90 -7.30
CA LEU A 716 24.76 -5.32 -8.14
C LEU A 716 23.64 -4.70 -7.30
N PHE A 717 23.14 -5.42 -6.29
CA PHE A 717 22.09 -4.93 -5.40
C PHE A 717 22.54 -3.65 -4.64
N LEU A 718 23.76 -3.66 -4.09
CA LEU A 718 24.34 -2.50 -3.41
C LEU A 718 24.55 -1.31 -4.36
N ASN A 719 25.02 -1.57 -5.58
CA ASN A 719 25.17 -0.55 -6.62
C ASN A 719 23.83 0.11 -6.96
N ASP A 720 22.77 -0.68 -7.15
CA ASP A 720 21.45 -0.14 -7.46
C ASP A 720 20.89 0.72 -6.33
N MET A 721 21.16 0.36 -5.07
CA MET A 721 20.79 1.18 -3.91
C MET A 721 21.63 2.44 -3.80
N GLN A 722 22.92 2.40 -4.14
CA GLN A 722 23.77 3.58 -4.22
C GLN A 722 23.28 4.55 -5.29
N VAL A 723 22.94 4.04 -6.48
CA VAL A 723 22.37 4.86 -7.58
C VAL A 723 21.05 5.50 -7.15
N LEU A 724 20.17 4.73 -6.49
CA LEU A 724 18.93 5.27 -5.89
C LEU A 724 19.25 6.40 -4.90
N LEU A 725 20.20 6.18 -3.97
CA LEU A 725 20.61 7.17 -2.98
C LEU A 725 21.30 8.39 -3.58
N GLU A 726 22.00 8.30 -4.72
CA GLU A 726 22.66 9.43 -5.39
C GLU A 726 21.68 10.23 -6.26
N SER A 727 20.65 9.58 -6.80
CA SER A 727 19.65 10.17 -7.68
C SER A 727 18.64 11.11 -6.98
N ARG A 728 19.00 11.68 -5.81
CA ARG A 728 18.25 12.41 -4.75
C ARG A 728 17.25 13.51 -5.17
N ASP A 729 16.88 13.63 -6.43
CA ASP A 729 16.11 14.75 -6.97
C ASP A 729 14.60 14.45 -7.00
N PRO A 730 13.81 15.01 -6.06
CA PRO A 730 12.35 14.95 -6.11
C PRO A 730 11.71 15.65 -7.33
N LEU A 731 12.48 16.40 -8.13
CA LEU A 731 12.05 17.18 -9.29
C LEU A 731 12.64 16.69 -10.64
N SER A 732 13.53 15.70 -10.67
CA SER A 732 14.26 15.26 -11.89
C SER A 732 13.39 14.66 -13.00
N GLY A 733 12.10 14.40 -12.75
CA GLY A 733 11.28 13.54 -13.60
C GLY A 733 11.81 12.10 -13.71
N ARG A 734 12.84 11.75 -12.92
CA ARG A 734 13.43 10.40 -12.76
C ARG A 734 13.11 9.77 -11.41
N LEU A 735 12.27 10.40 -10.59
CA LEU A 735 11.49 9.63 -9.63
C LEU A 735 10.74 8.54 -10.42
N PRO A 736 10.52 7.36 -9.83
CA PRO A 736 9.60 6.38 -10.39
C PRO A 736 8.32 7.13 -10.76
N ARG A 737 7.66 6.71 -11.84
CA ARG A 737 6.35 7.25 -12.26
C ARG A 737 5.48 7.52 -11.01
N PRO A 738 4.52 8.46 -11.02
CA PRO A 738 3.58 8.70 -9.90
C PRO A 738 2.71 7.45 -9.64
N ASP A 739 3.36 6.43 -9.12
CA ASP A 739 3.05 5.02 -9.15
C ASP A 739 3.70 4.50 -7.88
N GLY A 740 2.87 4.15 -6.90
CA GLY A 740 3.28 3.76 -5.56
C GLY A 740 4.26 2.58 -5.49
N ARG A 741 4.52 1.90 -6.62
CA ARG A 741 5.57 0.88 -6.76
C ARG A 741 7.00 1.45 -6.62
N GLY A 742 7.17 2.76 -6.55
CA GLY A 742 8.48 3.40 -6.39
C GLY A 742 9.14 3.28 -5.01
N ASN A 743 8.38 2.94 -3.97
CA ASN A 743 8.92 2.86 -2.62
C ASN A 743 9.79 1.62 -2.44
N THR A 744 10.97 1.85 -1.89
CA THR A 744 12.09 0.91 -1.77
C THR A 744 12.56 0.87 -0.31
N MET A 745 11.66 0.65 0.64
CA MET A 745 11.98 0.68 2.07
C MET A 745 12.64 -0.62 2.53
N TRP A 746 12.24 -1.76 1.98
CA TRP A 746 12.79 -3.06 2.35
C TRP A 746 14.26 -3.15 1.94
N SER A 747 14.62 -2.68 0.75
CA SER A 747 16.01 -2.69 0.32
C SER A 747 16.86 -1.65 1.04
N LEU A 748 16.36 -0.42 1.26
CA LEU A 748 17.07 0.58 2.06
C LEU A 748 17.34 0.07 3.48
N ALA A 749 16.37 -0.60 4.10
CA ALA A 749 16.55 -1.24 5.40
C ALA A 749 17.64 -2.32 5.36
N ASN A 750 17.60 -3.24 4.39
CA ASN A 750 18.60 -4.30 4.26
C ASN A 750 20.01 -3.74 4.01
N VAL A 751 20.17 -2.71 3.16
CA VAL A 751 21.48 -2.10 2.90
C VAL A 751 21.99 -1.33 4.12
N TYR A 752 21.14 -0.62 4.84
CA TYR A 752 21.52 -0.03 6.12
C TYR A 752 22.00 -1.11 7.10
N LEU A 753 21.27 -2.21 7.23
CA LEU A 753 21.64 -3.32 8.10
C LEU A 753 22.96 -4.01 7.68
N MET A 754 23.31 -3.98 6.39
CA MET A 754 24.58 -4.52 5.88
C MET A 754 25.75 -3.54 6.02
N THR A 755 25.52 -2.23 5.92
CA THR A 755 26.58 -1.22 5.76
C THR A 755 26.74 -0.29 6.95
N GLY A 756 25.72 -0.14 7.80
CA GLY A 756 25.65 0.87 8.85
C GLY A 756 25.56 2.31 8.36
N ASN A 757 25.37 2.55 7.05
CA ASN A 757 25.32 3.90 6.49
C ASN A 757 23.95 4.54 6.75
N GLU A 758 23.93 5.53 7.65
CA GLU A 758 22.75 6.27 8.09
C GLU A 758 22.02 7.01 6.94
N ASP A 759 22.69 7.33 5.84
CA ASP A 759 22.06 7.98 4.68
C ASP A 759 20.91 7.12 4.10
N TYR A 760 21.07 5.78 4.08
CA TYR A 760 20.01 4.88 3.65
C TYR A 760 18.85 4.85 4.66
N ALA A 761 19.15 4.88 5.96
CA ALA A 761 18.13 4.89 7.01
C ALA A 761 17.29 6.18 6.95
N ARG A 762 17.94 7.34 6.79
CA ARG A 762 17.25 8.63 6.64
C ARG A 762 16.40 8.69 5.38
N TYR A 763 16.90 8.16 4.26
CA TYR A 763 16.09 8.07 3.05
C TYR A 763 14.88 7.14 3.25
N MET A 764 15.06 6.02 3.94
CA MET A 764 13.97 5.12 4.30
C MET A 764 12.92 5.81 5.20
N TYR A 765 13.34 6.59 6.22
CA TYR A 765 12.40 7.32 7.09
C TYR A 765 11.53 8.30 6.30
N TRP A 766 12.14 9.00 5.34
CA TRP A 766 11.39 9.87 4.44
C TRP A 766 10.38 9.09 3.58
N GLN A 767 10.76 7.93 3.03
CA GLN A 767 9.83 7.09 2.27
C GLN A 767 8.67 6.58 3.13
N VAL A 768 8.93 6.21 4.39
CA VAL A 768 7.88 5.86 5.36
C VAL A 768 6.93 7.03 5.60
N GLY A 769 7.48 8.24 5.82
CA GLY A 769 6.68 9.46 6.00
C GLY A 769 5.81 9.80 4.78
N ASN A 770 6.35 9.69 3.58
CA ASN A 770 5.55 9.85 2.35
C ASN A 770 4.48 8.79 2.23
N ALA A 771 4.77 7.56 2.63
CA ALA A 771 3.78 6.49 2.58
C ALA A 771 2.59 6.73 3.47
N LEU A 772 2.82 7.15 4.71
CA LEU A 772 1.74 7.57 5.59
C LEU A 772 0.94 8.75 5.03
N SER A 773 1.61 9.73 4.40
CA SER A 773 0.92 10.88 3.79
C SER A 773 -0.02 10.51 2.63
N GLN A 774 0.26 9.38 1.97
CA GLN A 774 -0.53 8.88 0.84
C GLN A 774 -1.66 7.94 1.28
N MET A 775 -1.73 7.55 2.56
CA MET A 775 -2.74 6.65 3.13
C MET A 775 -3.97 7.40 3.70
N GLN A 776 -4.30 8.57 3.12
CA GLN A 776 -5.38 9.48 3.60
C GLN A 776 -6.75 8.79 3.67
N THR A 777 -6.94 7.78 2.84
CA THR A 777 -8.15 6.99 2.61
C THR A 777 -8.13 5.65 3.34
N ALA A 778 -7.23 5.41 4.30
CA ALA A 778 -7.08 4.10 4.96
C ALA A 778 -7.11 4.18 6.49
N LEU A 779 -6.81 5.34 7.06
CA LEU A 779 -6.49 5.50 8.47
C LEU A 779 -7.66 6.09 9.26
N ASP A 780 -8.74 5.32 9.43
CA ASP A 780 -9.53 5.49 10.65
C ASP A 780 -9.04 4.44 11.67
N PRO A 781 -8.23 4.83 12.67
CA PRO A 781 -7.69 3.92 13.68
C PRO A 781 -8.76 3.34 14.63
N HIS A 782 -10.03 3.73 14.48
CA HIS A 782 -11.15 3.20 15.26
C HIS A 782 -11.96 2.12 14.53
N VAL A 783 -11.54 1.70 13.34
CA VAL A 783 -12.22 0.64 12.57
C VAL A 783 -11.61 -0.73 12.90
N GLY A 784 -12.15 -1.37 13.93
CA GLY A 784 -11.96 -2.81 14.18
C GLY A 784 -12.73 -3.66 13.17
N PRO A 785 -12.53 -5.00 13.16
CA PRO A 785 -13.25 -5.92 12.28
C PRO A 785 -14.78 -5.76 12.36
N GLU A 786 -15.29 -5.43 13.53
CA GLU A 786 -16.70 -5.17 13.82
C GLU A 786 -17.27 -3.86 13.22
N SER A 787 -16.44 -2.86 12.93
CA SER A 787 -16.85 -1.55 12.36
C SER A 787 -16.60 -1.46 10.86
N ILE A 788 -16.26 -2.57 10.21
CA ILE A 788 -15.99 -2.66 8.77
C ILE A 788 -17.16 -2.09 7.96
N GLY A 789 -18.42 -2.35 8.35
CA GLY A 789 -19.62 -1.87 7.64
C GLY A 789 -19.75 -0.35 7.51
N ASP A 790 -19.01 0.42 8.32
CA ASP A 790 -19.12 1.88 8.41
C ASP A 790 -18.08 2.64 7.54
N MET A 791 -17.21 1.94 6.80
CA MET A 791 -16.23 2.59 5.91
C MET A 791 -16.91 3.30 4.73
N ILE A 792 -16.48 4.55 4.44
CA ILE A 792 -17.10 5.43 3.43
C ILE A 792 -16.56 5.13 2.02
N ALA A 793 -17.38 5.34 0.98
CA ALA A 793 -17.04 5.06 -0.42
C ALA A 793 -15.84 5.85 -1.00
N GLU A 794 -15.46 6.98 -0.40
CA GLU A 794 -14.28 7.78 -0.80
C GLU A 794 -12.94 7.04 -0.54
N PHE A 795 -12.97 5.93 0.20
CA PHE A 795 -11.83 5.05 0.50
C PHE A 795 -11.37 4.15 -0.69
N THR A 796 -11.74 4.47 -1.93
CA THR A 796 -11.71 3.52 -3.07
C THR A 796 -10.74 3.85 -4.22
N GLY A 797 -9.89 4.87 -4.08
CA GLY A 797 -9.04 5.44 -5.14
C GLY A 797 -8.08 4.47 -5.89
N PRO A 798 -7.70 4.79 -7.14
CA PRO A 798 -7.08 3.83 -8.07
C PRO A 798 -5.57 3.51 -7.94
N PRO A 799 -4.66 4.35 -7.40
CA PRO A 799 -3.26 3.95 -7.22
C PRO A 799 -2.98 3.26 -5.87
N GLU A 800 -3.87 3.44 -4.88
CA GLU A 800 -3.59 3.15 -3.46
C GLU A 800 -3.50 1.64 -3.16
N GLN A 801 -4.22 0.76 -3.83
CA GLN A 801 -4.23 -0.67 -3.44
C GLN A 801 -2.95 -1.43 -3.80
N THR A 802 -2.33 -1.05 -4.92
CA THR A 802 -1.00 -1.57 -5.31
C THR A 802 0.05 -1.15 -4.29
N TYR A 803 -0.08 0.10 -3.85
CA TYR A 803 0.73 0.68 -2.81
C TYR A 803 0.54 -0.05 -1.47
N HIS A 804 -0.70 -0.37 -1.12
CA HIS A 804 -1.07 -1.07 0.11
C HIS A 804 -0.43 -2.46 0.19
N ALA A 805 -0.49 -3.25 -0.89
CA ALA A 805 0.16 -4.56 -0.93
C ALA A 805 1.68 -4.47 -0.75
N THR A 806 2.27 -3.44 -1.34
CA THR A 806 3.70 -3.17 -1.28
C THR A 806 4.14 -2.82 0.14
N MET A 807 3.41 -1.91 0.80
CA MET A 807 3.68 -1.49 2.17
C MET A 807 3.48 -2.61 3.20
N GLY A 808 2.50 -3.49 2.98
CA GLY A 808 2.24 -4.64 3.86
C GLY A 808 3.44 -5.58 4.03
N VAL A 809 4.34 -5.62 3.05
CA VAL A 809 5.59 -6.40 3.12
C VAL A 809 6.77 -5.54 3.55
N GLN A 810 6.81 -4.25 3.17
CA GLN A 810 7.96 -3.38 3.41
C GLN A 810 8.00 -2.73 4.80
N PHE A 811 6.87 -2.24 5.32
CA PHE A 811 6.82 -1.61 6.64
C PHE A 811 7.37 -2.50 7.75
N PRO A 812 7.04 -3.81 7.81
CA PRO A 812 7.62 -4.71 8.81
C PRO A 812 9.14 -4.69 8.87
N THR A 813 9.83 -4.62 7.74
CA THR A 813 11.29 -4.58 7.70
C THR A 813 11.82 -3.19 8.05
N ALA A 814 11.19 -2.12 7.58
CA ALA A 814 11.56 -0.75 7.92
C ALA A 814 11.47 -0.48 9.43
N MET A 815 10.42 -1.02 10.07
CA MET A 815 10.20 -0.91 11.52
C MET A 815 11.36 -1.47 12.35
N VAL A 816 12.08 -2.49 11.87
CA VAL A 816 13.28 -3.01 12.56
C VAL A 816 14.36 -1.94 12.66
N VAL A 817 14.65 -1.29 11.54
CA VAL A 817 15.66 -0.22 11.47
C VAL A 817 15.21 1.01 12.27
N MET A 818 13.92 1.35 12.22
CA MET A 818 13.38 2.46 13.01
C MET A 818 13.44 2.15 14.52
N ALA A 819 13.08 0.95 14.95
CA ALA A 819 13.13 0.57 16.36
C ALA A 819 14.57 0.64 16.91
N GLN A 820 15.55 0.10 16.17
CA GLN A 820 16.97 0.22 16.51
C GLN A 820 17.42 1.68 16.61
N ALA A 821 16.95 2.53 15.69
CA ALA A 821 17.27 3.96 15.71
C ALA A 821 16.64 4.66 16.91
N MET A 822 15.37 4.40 17.23
CA MET A 822 14.67 4.94 18.40
C MET A 822 15.42 4.58 19.69
N GLU A 823 15.86 3.33 19.83
CA GLU A 823 16.62 2.87 21.00
C GLU A 823 18.00 3.51 21.09
N ARG A 824 18.69 3.69 19.96
CA ARG A 824 20.04 4.28 19.90
C ARG A 824 20.04 5.79 20.14
N THR A 825 19.08 6.53 19.57
CA THR A 825 19.05 8.00 19.61
C THR A 825 18.17 8.54 20.74
N GLY A 826 17.19 7.76 21.17
CA GLY A 826 16.08 8.21 22.02
C GLY A 826 15.05 9.05 21.26
N TYR A 827 15.10 9.08 19.92
CA TYR A 827 14.14 9.84 19.12
C TYR A 827 12.82 9.08 19.01
N PRO A 828 11.67 9.70 19.32
CA PRO A 828 10.36 9.13 19.01
C PRO A 828 10.17 8.94 17.51
N PHE A 829 9.24 8.07 17.11
CA PHE A 829 8.93 7.76 15.72
C PHE A 829 8.78 9.00 14.82
N VAL A 830 8.03 10.02 15.27
CA VAL A 830 7.80 11.26 14.51
C VAL A 830 9.09 12.04 14.22
N TYR A 831 10.09 11.98 15.11
CA TYR A 831 11.37 12.65 14.91
C TYR A 831 12.26 11.89 13.92
N LEU A 832 12.14 10.57 13.80
CA LEU A 832 12.81 9.83 12.73
C LEU A 832 12.27 10.24 11.35
N LEU A 833 10.94 10.41 11.22
CA LEU A 833 10.34 10.93 10.00
C LEU A 833 10.86 12.33 9.68
N ALA A 834 10.89 13.21 10.68
CA ALA A 834 11.43 14.57 10.54
C ALA A 834 12.91 14.58 10.14
N ASP A 835 13.74 13.66 10.66
CA ASP A 835 15.15 13.51 10.26
C ASP A 835 15.28 13.14 8.77
N GLY A 836 14.39 12.27 8.28
CA GLY A 836 14.34 11.91 6.86
C GLY A 836 14.03 13.12 5.96
N TYR A 837 13.04 13.95 6.34
CA TYR A 837 12.74 15.18 5.62
C TYR A 837 13.87 16.20 5.71
N ALA A 838 14.44 16.40 6.90
CA ALA A 838 15.56 17.31 7.13
C ALA A 838 16.76 16.95 6.23
N TYR A 839 17.06 15.66 6.12
CA TYR A 839 18.13 15.14 5.29
C TYR A 839 17.91 15.34 3.79
N LEU A 840 16.72 15.03 3.26
CA LEU A 840 16.47 15.15 1.82
C LEU A 840 16.19 16.58 1.37
N MET A 841 15.53 17.38 2.21
CA MET A 841 15.15 18.75 1.87
C MET A 841 16.23 19.77 2.27
N SER A 842 17.23 19.36 3.06
CA SER A 842 18.28 20.25 3.60
C SER A 842 17.72 21.45 4.37
N GLU A 843 16.62 21.22 5.09
CA GLU A 843 15.73 22.27 5.63
C GLU A 843 15.76 22.35 7.18
N GLY A 844 16.35 21.38 7.88
CA GLY A 844 16.43 21.41 9.35
C GLY A 844 17.44 20.45 9.97
N LYS A 845 17.52 20.45 11.30
CA LYS A 845 18.35 19.54 12.10
C LYS A 845 17.66 19.25 13.43
N ILE A 846 17.81 18.02 13.92
CA ILE A 846 17.33 17.63 15.26
C ILE A 846 18.42 17.92 16.29
N ILE A 847 18.04 18.58 17.40
CA ILE A 847 18.92 18.88 18.52
C ILE A 847 18.33 18.26 19.79
N LYS A 848 19.17 17.56 20.54
CA LYS A 848 18.84 16.94 21.83
C LYS A 848 19.50 17.73 22.96
N ALA A 849 18.79 17.96 24.05
CA ALA A 849 19.30 18.66 25.22
C ALA A 849 20.35 17.81 25.96
N GLU A 850 21.26 18.48 26.68
CA GLU A 850 22.33 17.80 27.44
C GLU A 850 21.80 16.97 28.62
N ASP A 851 20.66 17.36 29.20
CA ASP A 851 19.97 16.63 30.28
C ASP A 851 19.17 15.42 29.81
N GLY A 852 19.00 15.27 28.49
CA GLY A 852 18.48 14.08 27.82
C GLY A 852 16.98 14.09 27.50
N ASP A 853 16.18 14.96 28.13
CA ASP A 853 14.72 14.99 27.99
C ASP A 853 14.24 15.95 26.88
N GLY A 854 14.99 17.02 26.61
CA GLY A 854 14.69 17.97 25.53
C GLY A 854 15.02 17.45 24.13
N LEU A 855 14.12 17.63 23.18
CA LEU A 855 14.29 17.24 21.77
C LEU A 855 13.55 18.19 20.84
N VAL A 856 14.26 18.90 19.97
CA VAL A 856 13.67 19.91 19.07
C VAL A 856 14.16 19.77 17.63
N LEU A 857 13.31 20.17 16.69
CA LEU A 857 13.63 20.36 15.29
C LEU A 857 13.95 21.84 15.07
N CYS A 858 15.13 22.14 14.53
CA CYS A 858 15.62 23.49 14.32
C CYS A 858 15.93 23.74 12.84
N GLY A 859 15.46 24.87 12.30
CA GLY A 859 15.77 25.27 10.92
C GLY A 859 14.89 26.42 10.45
N SER A 860 15.43 27.28 9.58
CA SER A 860 14.69 28.44 9.05
C SER A 860 13.38 28.08 8.37
N LYS A 861 13.35 26.93 7.71
CA LYS A 861 12.15 26.37 7.09
C LYS A 861 12.18 24.87 7.33
N VAL A 862 11.31 24.33 8.16
CA VAL A 862 11.29 22.89 8.47
C VAL A 862 10.02 22.25 7.93
N THR A 863 10.13 21.04 7.40
CA THR A 863 8.98 20.25 6.97
C THR A 863 8.51 19.35 8.09
N ILE A 864 7.25 19.51 8.50
CA ILE A 864 6.59 18.71 9.53
C ILE A 864 5.94 17.48 8.88
N PRO A 865 6.29 16.26 9.33
CA PRO A 865 5.72 15.04 8.78
C PRO A 865 4.24 14.87 9.15
N ALA A 866 3.51 14.12 8.33
CA ALA A 866 2.13 13.73 8.59
C ALA A 866 2.06 12.34 9.25
N LEU A 867 1.12 12.16 10.18
CA LEU A 867 0.92 10.91 10.93
C LEU A 867 -0.47 10.29 10.73
N GLY A 868 -1.40 10.99 10.07
CA GLY A 868 -2.81 10.57 9.99
C GLY A 868 -3.58 10.76 11.29
N ARG A 869 -2.96 11.36 12.32
CA ARG A 869 -3.60 11.81 13.57
C ARG A 869 -3.19 13.26 13.87
N PRO A 870 -3.89 13.95 14.78
CA PRO A 870 -3.44 15.25 15.28
C PRO A 870 -1.99 15.17 15.79
N LEU A 871 -1.12 16.00 15.19
CA LEU A 871 0.26 16.20 15.61
C LEU A 871 0.41 17.65 16.05
N ARG A 872 0.61 17.84 17.35
CA ARG A 872 0.81 19.16 17.96
C ARG A 872 2.27 19.58 17.78
N VAL A 873 2.50 20.74 17.19
CA VAL A 873 3.84 21.33 17.01
C VAL A 873 3.96 22.55 17.92
N TYR A 874 4.91 22.51 18.85
CA TYR A 874 5.12 23.55 19.85
C TYR A 874 6.26 24.47 19.45
N PHE A 875 6.07 25.78 19.65
CA PHE A 875 7.07 26.82 19.37
C PHE A 875 6.98 27.92 20.44
N TYR A 876 8.09 28.54 20.78
CA TYR A 876 8.13 29.57 21.82
C TYR A 876 8.04 30.98 21.23
N VAL A 877 7.26 31.84 21.89
CA VAL A 877 7.15 33.27 21.58
C VAL A 877 7.83 34.07 22.70
N PRO A 878 9.04 34.62 22.46
CA PRO A 878 9.71 35.49 23.42
C PRO A 878 8.94 36.80 23.66
N ALA A 879 9.03 37.33 24.88
CA ALA A 879 8.29 38.54 25.31
C ALA A 879 8.69 39.80 24.53
N GLU A 880 9.92 39.83 24.02
CA GLU A 880 10.52 40.91 23.24
C GLU A 880 10.19 40.85 21.73
N SER A 881 9.51 39.81 21.27
CA SER A 881 9.23 39.62 19.84
C SER A 881 8.20 40.64 19.35
N GLN A 882 8.62 41.52 18.42
CA GLN A 882 7.74 42.45 17.73
C GLN A 882 7.55 42.01 16.27
N GLY A 883 6.31 42.02 15.78
CA GLY A 883 5.99 41.58 14.41
C GLY A 883 6.25 40.09 14.14
N ALA A 884 6.17 39.27 15.20
CA ALA A 884 6.31 37.81 15.11
C ALA A 884 5.28 37.23 14.15
N ALA A 885 5.75 36.40 13.22
CA ALA A 885 4.89 35.72 12.27
C ALA A 885 5.43 34.34 11.92
N LEU A 886 4.55 33.45 11.53
CA LEU A 886 4.87 32.15 10.94
C LEU A 886 4.36 32.12 9.51
N VAL A 887 5.08 31.47 8.59
CA VAL A 887 4.53 31.07 7.30
C VAL A 887 4.37 29.55 7.29
N VAL A 888 3.17 29.11 6.94
CA VAL A 888 2.84 27.68 6.82
C VAL A 888 2.42 27.38 5.39
N SER A 889 2.89 26.26 4.83
CA SER A 889 2.61 25.87 3.45
C SER A 889 1.25 25.22 3.23
N ALA A 890 0.47 25.00 4.30
CA ALA A 890 -0.85 24.40 4.28
C ALA A 890 -1.67 24.90 5.48
N GLY A 891 -2.98 24.73 5.42
CA GLY A 891 -3.89 25.12 6.50
C GLY A 891 -3.56 24.49 7.86
N VAL A 892 -3.38 25.32 8.89
CA VAL A 892 -3.16 24.93 10.30
C VAL A 892 -4.14 25.64 11.25
N ARG A 893 -4.29 25.11 12.46
CA ARG A 893 -4.91 25.80 13.60
C ARG A 893 -3.83 26.13 14.63
N ILE A 894 -3.85 27.35 15.17
CA ILE A 894 -2.87 27.83 16.16
C ILE A 894 -3.56 28.01 17.52
N TYR A 895 -2.84 27.74 18.60
CA TYR A 895 -3.31 27.80 19.98
C TYR A 895 -2.34 28.61 20.85
N THR A 896 -2.91 29.43 21.74
CA THR A 896 -2.16 30.21 22.74
C THR A 896 -1.51 29.30 23.79
N PRO A 897 -0.61 29.81 24.66
CA PRO A 897 0.01 29.02 25.73
C PRO A 897 -1.00 28.37 26.68
N GLU A 898 -2.18 28.95 26.87
CA GLU A 898 -3.27 28.41 27.68
C GLU A 898 -4.09 27.34 26.94
N GLY A 899 -3.76 27.05 25.68
CA GLY A 899 -4.48 26.10 24.83
C GLY A 899 -5.72 26.67 24.13
N THR A 900 -5.95 27.99 24.19
CA THR A 900 -7.09 28.63 23.52
C THR A 900 -6.83 28.75 22.02
N PRO A 901 -7.75 28.36 21.14
CA PRO A 901 -7.55 28.50 19.70
C PRO A 901 -7.52 29.99 19.29
N LEU A 902 -6.53 30.36 18.49
CA LEU A 902 -6.43 31.68 17.87
C LEU A 902 -7.54 31.84 16.81
N ASN A 903 -8.10 33.05 16.67
CA ASN A 903 -9.14 33.38 15.68
C ASN A 903 -10.33 32.41 15.69
N ASP A 904 -10.80 32.02 16.88
CA ASP A 904 -11.91 31.07 17.10
C ASP A 904 -11.71 29.70 16.41
N GLY A 905 -10.45 29.28 16.20
CA GLY A 905 -10.12 27.98 15.61
C GLY A 905 -10.21 27.91 14.09
N LYS A 906 -10.23 29.07 13.41
CA LYS A 906 -10.14 29.13 11.95
C LYS A 906 -8.85 28.48 11.44
N VAL A 907 -8.96 27.80 10.30
CA VAL A 907 -7.82 27.28 9.57
C VAL A 907 -7.11 28.45 8.88
N MET A 908 -5.80 28.52 9.06
CA MET A 908 -4.94 29.62 8.58
C MET A 908 -3.82 29.05 7.72
N GLU A 909 -3.47 29.74 6.63
CA GLU A 909 -2.42 29.33 5.68
C GLU A 909 -1.61 30.56 5.24
N GLY A 910 -0.35 30.36 4.83
CA GLY A 910 0.53 31.46 4.45
C GLY A 910 1.07 32.20 5.66
N TRP A 911 1.32 33.50 5.52
CA TRP A 911 1.82 34.33 6.61
C TRP A 911 0.74 34.58 7.67
N ILE A 912 1.07 34.25 8.92
CA ILE A 912 0.20 34.35 10.08
C ILE A 912 0.89 35.19 11.15
N ASP A 913 0.33 36.36 11.45
CA ASP A 913 0.83 37.22 12.52
C ASP A 913 0.47 36.67 13.90
N ILE A 914 1.46 36.63 14.79
CA ILE A 914 1.28 36.24 16.19
C ILE A 914 1.00 37.50 17.02
N PRO A 915 -0.11 37.57 17.77
CA PRO A 915 -0.46 38.74 18.57
C PRO A 915 0.65 39.12 19.56
N SER A 916 0.99 40.41 19.62
CA SER A 916 1.94 40.95 20.59
C SER A 916 1.40 40.84 22.02
N GLY A 917 2.28 40.56 22.99
CA GLY A 917 1.96 40.63 24.43
C GLY A 917 1.57 39.32 25.10
N GLN A 918 1.61 38.19 24.39
CA GLN A 918 1.39 36.84 24.94
C GLN A 918 2.63 35.95 24.73
N SER A 919 3.60 36.09 25.63
CA SER A 919 4.79 35.23 25.64
C SER A 919 4.48 33.86 26.23
N GLY A 920 5.13 32.81 25.71
CA GLY A 920 4.97 31.45 26.21
C GLY A 920 5.18 30.40 25.13
N LEU A 921 4.88 29.15 25.47
CA LEU A 921 4.95 28.03 24.53
C LEU A 921 3.62 27.90 23.80
N TRP A 922 3.60 28.34 22.54
CA TRP A 922 2.46 28.23 21.66
C TRP A 922 2.44 26.87 20.96
N SER A 923 1.33 26.54 20.31
CA SER A 923 1.25 25.34 19.49
C SER A 923 0.42 25.50 18.23
N MET A 924 0.68 24.66 17.24
CA MET A 924 -0.11 24.57 16.01
C MET A 924 -0.38 23.11 15.65
N GLU A 925 -1.39 22.89 14.82
CA GLU A 925 -1.82 21.58 14.34
C GLU A 925 -2.30 21.69 12.89
N ALA A 926 -1.93 20.74 12.03
CA ALA A 926 -2.39 20.71 10.65
C ALA A 926 -3.91 20.51 10.55
N ALA A 927 -4.57 21.20 9.63
CA ALA A 927 -5.99 20.97 9.34
C ALA A 927 -6.19 19.67 8.53
N ASN A 928 -5.23 19.31 7.67
CA ASN A 928 -5.17 18.02 7.00
C ASN A 928 -4.14 17.12 7.71
N LEU A 929 -4.61 16.06 8.37
CA LEU A 929 -3.77 15.15 9.15
C LEU A 929 -2.85 14.26 8.30
N TYR A 930 -3.07 14.24 6.99
CA TYR A 930 -2.33 13.42 6.04
C TYR A 930 -1.41 14.23 5.12
N GLY A 931 -1.51 15.56 5.16
CA GLY A 931 -0.62 16.44 4.40
C GLY A 931 0.57 16.85 5.27
N THR A 932 1.78 16.70 4.75
CA THR A 932 2.93 17.39 5.34
C THR A 932 2.78 18.89 5.14
N PHE A 933 3.33 19.69 6.05
CA PHE A 933 3.40 21.13 5.88
C PHE A 933 4.76 21.65 6.31
N SER A 934 5.27 22.67 5.63
CA SER A 934 6.49 23.36 6.04
C SER A 934 6.14 24.57 6.90
N VAL A 935 7.00 24.88 7.87
CA VAL A 935 6.92 26.08 8.71
C VAL A 935 8.20 26.87 8.58
N GLU A 936 8.07 28.17 8.36
CA GLU A 936 9.16 29.13 8.50
C GLU A 936 8.76 30.23 9.49
N ALA A 937 9.73 30.69 10.28
CA ALA A 937 9.53 31.65 11.36
C ALA A 937 10.15 33.01 11.03
N ARG A 938 9.40 34.09 11.29
CA ARG A 938 9.88 35.47 11.24
C ARG A 938 9.79 36.09 12.62
N ASN A 939 10.89 36.68 13.08
CA ASN A 939 11.01 37.29 14.41
C ASN A 939 10.65 36.33 15.54
N LEU A 940 10.85 35.03 15.33
CA LEU A 940 10.65 33.95 16.29
C LEU A 940 11.84 32.99 16.22
N PRO A 941 12.18 32.33 17.34
CA PRO A 941 13.13 31.22 17.32
C PRO A 941 12.64 30.12 16.36
N PRO A 942 13.46 29.66 15.40
CA PRO A 942 13.10 28.62 14.44
C PRO A 942 13.25 27.21 15.07
N VAL A 943 12.61 27.02 16.22
CA VAL A 943 12.75 25.84 17.09
C VAL A 943 11.38 25.28 17.38
N TYR A 944 11.22 23.98 17.12
CA TYR A 944 9.93 23.30 17.18
C TYR A 944 10.04 21.99 17.97
N ALA A 945 9.14 21.76 18.92
CA ALA A 945 8.97 20.45 19.55
C ALA A 945 7.74 19.75 18.99
N LEU A 946 7.84 18.44 18.77
CA LEU A 946 6.79 17.62 18.17
C LEU A 946 6.12 16.77 19.25
N ASP A 947 4.79 16.76 19.24
CA ASP A 947 3.88 15.87 19.97
C ASP A 947 3.80 16.07 21.49
N ASP A 948 4.91 16.43 22.14
CA ASP A 948 4.99 16.62 23.60
C ASP A 948 5.63 17.97 23.92
N PRO A 949 4.94 18.88 24.65
CA PRO A 949 5.49 20.18 25.01
C PRO A 949 6.70 20.09 25.93
N ALA A 950 6.84 19.01 26.72
CA ALA A 950 7.97 18.82 27.63
C ALA A 950 9.30 18.62 26.89
N ARG A 951 9.27 18.28 25.60
CA ARG A 951 10.47 18.16 24.76
C ARG A 951 11.03 19.52 24.34
N TYR A 952 10.25 20.59 24.46
CA TYR A 952 10.71 21.91 24.05
C TYR A 952 11.81 22.42 24.96
N PHE A 953 12.95 22.79 24.35
CA PHE A 953 13.98 23.59 24.98
C PHE A 953 14.54 24.57 23.94
N MET A 954 15.16 25.66 24.40
CA MET A 954 15.89 26.57 23.52
C MET A 954 17.35 26.09 23.43
N PRO A 955 17.82 25.57 22.29
CA PRO A 955 19.22 25.19 22.15
C PRO A 955 20.10 26.44 22.00
N ASP A 956 21.42 26.27 22.17
CA ASP A 956 22.43 27.33 21.99
C ASP A 956 22.65 27.65 20.49
N VAL A 957 21.58 28.05 19.81
CA VAL A 957 21.58 28.49 18.40
C VAL A 957 21.22 29.97 18.31
N ALA A 958 22.00 30.71 17.51
CA ALA A 958 21.68 32.11 17.22
C ALA A 958 20.43 32.20 16.35
N TRP A 959 19.60 33.23 16.56
CA TRP A 959 18.45 33.50 15.70
C TRP A 959 18.20 34.99 15.37
N LEU A 960 17.51 35.25 14.26
CA LEU A 960 17.37 36.54 13.60
C LEU A 960 16.00 37.20 13.84
N MET A 961 16.01 38.52 13.99
CA MET A 961 14.85 39.39 14.09
C MET A 961 14.92 40.52 13.06
N TRP A 962 13.98 40.54 12.12
CA TRP A 962 13.82 41.60 11.14
C TRP A 962 13.11 42.80 11.75
N LYS A 963 13.66 44.01 11.58
CA LYS A 963 13.03 45.25 12.04
C LYS A 963 12.54 46.10 10.87
N THR A 964 13.40 46.39 9.89
CA THR A 964 13.06 47.27 8.75
C THR A 964 13.80 46.86 7.47
N PRO A 965 13.23 47.17 6.28
CA PRO A 965 11.87 47.66 6.01
C PRO A 965 10.79 46.60 6.26
N ALA A 966 9.52 46.99 6.39
CA ALA A 966 8.45 46.01 6.57
C ALA A 966 8.35 45.06 5.35
N PRO A 967 7.98 43.78 5.54
CA PRO A 967 7.78 42.85 4.44
C PRO A 967 6.78 43.35 3.41
N ASP A 968 7.10 43.10 2.14
CA ASP A 968 6.36 43.54 0.95
C ASP A 968 6.11 45.05 0.85
N SER A 969 6.85 45.85 1.62
CA SER A 969 6.71 47.31 1.55
C SER A 969 7.24 47.86 0.23
N GLU A 970 6.57 48.90 -0.24
CA GLU A 970 7.07 49.75 -1.31
C GLU A 970 8.17 50.67 -0.74
N VAL A 971 9.35 50.62 -1.35
CA VAL A 971 10.52 51.37 -0.90
C VAL A 971 11.15 52.17 -2.04
N MET A 972 11.74 53.31 -1.68
CA MET A 972 12.40 54.22 -2.62
C MET A 972 13.53 54.98 -1.94
N GLY A 973 14.60 55.28 -2.70
CA GLY A 973 15.78 55.98 -2.21
C GLY A 973 16.70 55.13 -1.33
N VAL A 974 17.19 55.71 -0.23
CA VAL A 974 18.03 54.99 0.74
C VAL A 974 17.17 54.49 1.89
N VAL A 975 17.18 53.17 2.10
CA VAL A 975 16.28 52.48 3.03
C VAL A 975 17.11 51.76 4.10
N PRO A 976 16.80 51.97 5.39
CA PRO A 976 17.49 51.24 6.45
C PRO A 976 17.04 49.77 6.49
N VAL A 977 17.98 48.86 6.28
CA VAL A 977 17.84 47.42 6.53
C VAL A 977 18.35 47.16 7.94
N THR A 978 17.42 47.02 8.89
CA THR A 978 17.74 46.83 10.30
C THR A 978 17.29 45.45 10.75
N PHE A 979 18.21 44.71 11.37
CA PHE A 979 17.95 43.39 11.94
C PHE A 979 18.74 43.20 13.23
N ALA A 980 18.28 42.29 14.08
CA ALA A 980 19.00 41.86 15.27
C ALA A 980 19.30 40.36 15.22
N VAL A 981 20.43 39.98 15.80
CA VAL A 981 20.81 38.59 16.03
C VAL A 981 20.78 38.36 17.53
N ARG A 982 19.97 37.42 17.99
CA ARG A 982 20.03 36.93 19.36
C ARG A 982 21.05 35.81 19.43
N ILE A 983 22.08 36.00 20.25
CA ILE A 983 23.17 35.04 20.42
C ILE A 983 23.07 34.46 21.84
N PRO A 984 22.89 33.15 22.00
CA PRO A 984 22.92 32.50 23.32
C PRO A 984 24.28 32.67 24.02
N GLU A 985 24.26 32.68 25.35
CA GLU A 985 25.48 32.84 26.15
C GLU A 985 26.48 31.72 25.85
N GLY A 986 27.66 32.07 25.33
CA GLY A 986 28.72 31.11 24.97
C GLY A 986 28.73 30.63 23.51
N ALA A 987 27.76 31.01 22.68
CA ALA A 987 27.74 30.64 21.25
C ALA A 987 28.73 31.48 20.42
N GLN A 988 29.53 30.83 19.56
CA GLN A 988 30.35 31.50 18.55
C GLN A 988 29.55 31.70 17.26
N THR A 989 29.39 32.96 16.83
CA THR A 989 28.75 33.28 15.55
C THR A 989 29.80 33.55 14.46
N THR A 990 29.50 33.14 13.23
CA THR A 990 30.21 33.61 12.03
C THR A 990 29.66 34.99 11.62
N PRO A 991 30.38 35.75 10.76
CA PRO A 991 29.90 37.02 10.23
C PRO A 991 28.51 36.89 9.61
N VAL A 992 27.63 37.85 9.89
CA VAL A 992 26.30 37.94 9.29
C VAL A 992 26.44 38.43 7.86
N ARG A 993 25.68 37.83 6.95
CA ARG A 993 25.64 38.21 5.53
C ARG A 993 24.27 38.71 5.14
N VAL A 994 24.23 39.74 4.31
CA VAL A 994 23.00 40.26 3.71
C VAL A 994 23.10 40.14 2.20
N PHE A 995 22.10 39.55 1.58
CA PHE A 995 21.98 39.38 0.14
C PHE A 995 20.79 40.19 -0.40
N VAL A 996 20.94 40.64 -1.63
CA VAL A 996 19.89 41.26 -2.45
C VAL A 996 19.81 40.44 -3.74
N ASP A 997 18.66 39.83 -4.01
CA ASP A 997 18.45 38.91 -5.16
C ASP A 997 19.56 37.85 -5.27
N ASP A 998 19.84 37.18 -4.15
CA ASP A 998 20.90 36.19 -3.95
C ASP A 998 22.34 36.69 -4.20
N GLN A 999 22.54 37.99 -4.44
CA GLN A 999 23.88 38.61 -4.52
C GLN A 999 24.32 39.17 -3.18
N LEU A 1000 25.53 38.84 -2.74
CA LEU A 1000 26.08 39.33 -1.47
C LEU A 1000 26.20 40.85 -1.51
N TYR A 1001 25.44 41.53 -0.66
CA TYR A 1001 25.44 42.98 -0.51
C TYR A 1001 26.33 43.44 0.65
N TRP A 1002 26.35 42.68 1.74
CA TRP A 1002 27.14 43.02 2.93
C TRP A 1002 27.54 41.78 3.74
N GLU A 1003 28.71 41.80 4.38
CA GLU A 1003 29.20 40.81 5.34
C GLU A 1003 29.91 41.51 6.51
N GLY A 1004 29.61 41.14 7.75
CA GLY A 1004 30.29 41.70 8.92
C GLY A 1004 29.92 41.05 10.24
N GLU A 1005 30.76 41.27 11.27
CA GLU A 1005 30.48 40.86 12.65
C GLU A 1005 29.49 41.83 13.31
N VAL A 1006 28.64 41.32 14.20
CA VAL A 1006 27.65 42.13 14.94
C VAL A 1006 28.02 42.17 16.42
N THR A 1007 28.00 43.36 17.01
CA THR A 1007 28.41 43.58 18.40
C THR A 1007 27.21 43.53 19.35
N ALA A 1008 27.35 42.82 20.47
CA ALA A 1008 26.32 42.70 21.51
C ALA A 1008 25.96 44.05 22.15
N ILE A 1009 24.69 44.25 22.50
CA ILE A 1009 24.20 45.41 23.25
C ILE A 1009 23.54 44.94 24.56
N GLY A 1010 24.19 45.16 25.71
CA GLY A 1010 23.63 44.90 27.05
C GLY A 1010 23.94 43.51 27.64
N ASP A 1011 23.19 43.14 28.69
CA ASP A 1011 23.40 41.92 29.50
C ASP A 1011 22.79 40.64 28.85
N GLU A 1012 21.89 40.80 27.88
CA GLU A 1012 21.48 39.74 26.93
C GLU A 1012 22.14 40.07 25.58
N VAL A 1013 22.84 39.11 24.97
CA VAL A 1013 23.67 39.35 23.77
C VAL A 1013 22.80 39.44 22.50
N THR A 1014 21.94 40.45 22.43
CA THR A 1014 21.25 40.86 21.20
C THR A 1014 22.14 41.86 20.47
N ALA A 1015 22.59 41.49 19.28
CA ALA A 1015 23.47 42.29 18.45
C ALA A 1015 22.64 42.90 17.30
N GLU A 1016 22.53 44.22 17.23
CA GLU A 1016 21.75 44.92 16.20
C GLU A 1016 22.67 45.49 15.11
N ALA A 1017 22.28 45.29 13.84
CA ALA A 1017 22.92 45.91 12.69
C ALA A 1017 21.88 46.71 11.89
N SER A 1018 22.26 47.92 11.48
CA SER A 1018 21.47 48.75 10.58
C SER A 1018 22.34 49.14 9.39
N LEU A 1019 21.92 48.72 8.20
CA LEU A 1019 22.61 48.94 6.93
C LEU A 1019 21.77 49.86 6.05
N MET A 1020 22.41 50.62 5.16
CA MET A 1020 21.70 51.46 4.20
C MET A 1020 21.64 50.75 2.85
N LEU A 1021 20.44 50.33 2.44
CA LEU A 1021 20.16 49.81 1.10
C LEU A 1021 19.86 50.97 0.16
N ASP A 1022 20.69 51.13 -0.87
CA ASP A 1022 20.54 52.18 -1.88
C ASP A 1022 19.68 51.66 -3.04
N THR A 1023 18.36 51.85 -2.96
CA THR A 1023 17.43 51.32 -3.97
C THR A 1023 17.60 52.01 -5.32
N LEU A 1024 18.25 53.18 -5.39
CA LEU A 1024 18.54 53.87 -6.65
C LEU A 1024 19.51 53.09 -7.57
N LYS A 1025 20.23 52.11 -7.00
CA LYS A 1025 21.11 51.19 -7.75
C LYS A 1025 20.42 49.89 -8.14
N MET A 1026 19.14 49.74 -7.78
CA MET A 1026 18.33 48.57 -8.05
C MET A 1026 17.33 48.91 -9.16
N ALA A 1027 16.91 47.89 -9.92
CA ALA A 1027 15.82 48.06 -10.87
C ALA A 1027 14.52 48.39 -10.11
N ASP A 1028 13.53 48.98 -10.79
CA ASP A 1028 12.18 49.02 -10.23
C ASP A 1028 11.53 47.64 -10.38
N GLY A 1029 10.84 47.18 -9.34
CA GLY A 1029 10.27 45.84 -9.30
C GLY A 1029 10.39 45.18 -7.95
N ARG A 1030 10.07 43.89 -7.90
CA ARG A 1030 10.17 43.08 -6.69
C ARG A 1030 11.61 42.62 -6.51
N HIS A 1031 12.16 42.85 -5.33
CA HIS A 1031 13.49 42.38 -4.92
C HIS A 1031 13.40 41.59 -3.62
N GLU A 1032 14.28 40.61 -3.47
CA GLU A 1032 14.37 39.80 -2.26
C GLU A 1032 15.59 40.18 -1.43
N LEU A 1033 15.39 40.43 -0.15
CA LEU A 1033 16.44 40.56 0.84
C LEU A 1033 16.55 39.27 1.65
N MET A 1034 17.77 38.81 1.87
CA MET A 1034 18.06 37.68 2.75
C MET A 1034 19.14 38.06 3.75
N VAL A 1035 18.84 37.90 5.04
CA VAL A 1035 19.85 37.96 6.10
C VAL A 1035 20.19 36.53 6.50
N MET A 1036 21.47 36.21 6.57
CA MET A 1036 21.98 34.91 6.96
C MET A 1036 22.98 35.05 8.09
N ALA A 1037 22.74 34.32 9.18
CA ALA A 1037 23.66 34.17 10.30
C ALA A 1037 24.01 32.69 10.47
N SER A 1038 25.21 32.39 10.96
CA SER A 1038 25.57 31.01 11.30
C SER A 1038 26.20 30.92 12.67
N SER A 1039 25.94 29.81 13.36
CA SER A 1039 26.45 29.49 14.70
C SER A 1039 26.86 28.02 14.69
N GLY A 1040 28.17 27.76 14.63
CA GLY A 1040 28.70 26.42 14.37
C GLY A 1040 28.23 25.85 13.02
N GLU A 1041 27.61 24.66 13.04
CA GLU A 1041 27.01 24.02 11.84
C GLU A 1041 25.60 24.54 11.51
N PHE A 1042 25.01 25.37 12.38
CA PHE A 1042 23.65 25.87 12.18
C PHE A 1042 23.67 27.15 11.36
N VAL A 1043 22.95 27.16 10.24
CA VAL A 1043 22.73 28.34 9.41
C VAL A 1043 21.28 28.75 9.54
N GLN A 1044 21.04 29.98 9.96
CA GLN A 1044 19.72 30.59 9.91
C GLN A 1044 19.69 31.66 8.83
N GLN A 1045 18.69 31.56 7.98
CA GLN A 1045 18.30 32.58 7.02
C GLN A 1045 16.92 33.16 7.37
N MET A 1046 16.72 34.41 6.99
CA MET A 1046 15.43 35.10 7.04
C MET A 1046 15.29 35.92 5.77
N ARG A 1047 14.21 35.69 5.03
CA ARG A 1047 13.92 36.39 3.77
C ARG A 1047 12.81 37.42 3.96
N THR A 1048 12.89 38.49 3.20
CA THR A 1048 11.77 39.42 3.02
C THR A 1048 11.79 39.97 1.60
N ALA A 1049 10.62 40.18 1.02
CA ALA A 1049 10.51 40.86 -0.26
C ALA A 1049 10.22 42.35 -0.03
N LEU A 1050 10.67 43.18 -0.95
CA LEU A 1050 10.30 44.58 -1.06
C LEU A 1050 10.02 44.92 -2.52
N THR A 1051 9.25 45.98 -2.75
CA THR A 1051 9.03 46.50 -4.11
C THR A 1051 9.75 47.84 -4.23
N VAL A 1052 10.79 47.88 -5.06
CA VAL A 1052 11.50 49.11 -5.40
C VAL A 1052 10.66 49.88 -6.42
N ARG A 1053 10.35 51.15 -6.12
CA ARG A 1053 9.70 52.08 -7.05
C ARG A 1053 10.38 53.44 -7.04
N ASN A 1054 11.50 53.55 -7.76
CA ASN A 1054 12.24 54.79 -7.94
C ASN A 1054 11.74 55.62 -9.13
N THR A 1055 10.96 55.07 -10.06
CA THR A 1055 10.57 55.72 -11.33
C THR A 1055 9.06 55.78 -11.55
N TRP A 1056 8.63 56.69 -12.43
CA TRP A 1056 7.28 56.75 -12.98
C TRP A 1056 7.35 56.80 -14.51
N THR A 1057 6.32 56.29 -15.17
CA THR A 1057 6.19 56.33 -16.64
C THR A 1057 4.82 56.86 -17.02
N LEU A 1058 4.77 57.84 -17.93
CA LEU A 1058 3.55 58.30 -18.59
C LEU A 1058 3.65 57.91 -20.06
N TYR A 1059 2.72 57.08 -20.53
CA TYR A 1059 2.67 56.59 -21.90
C TYR A 1059 1.33 57.00 -22.52
N ASP A 1060 1.39 57.77 -23.61
CA ASP A 1060 0.23 58.21 -24.37
C ASP A 1060 0.28 57.67 -25.81
N PRO A 1061 -0.51 56.61 -26.11
CA PRO A 1061 -0.63 56.06 -27.46
C PRO A 1061 -1.57 56.85 -28.39
N LEU A 1062 -2.02 58.05 -27.99
CA LEU A 1062 -2.91 58.93 -28.75
C LEU A 1062 -4.26 58.30 -29.15
N ILE A 1063 -4.83 57.49 -28.25
CA ILE A 1063 -6.06 56.74 -28.54
C ILE A 1063 -7.28 57.67 -28.53
N VAL A 1064 -7.92 57.78 -29.69
CA VAL A 1064 -9.28 58.32 -29.82
C VAL A 1064 -10.17 57.25 -30.41
N VAL A 1065 -11.18 56.86 -29.66
CA VAL A 1065 -12.11 55.77 -30.03
C VAL A 1065 -13.50 56.32 -30.29
N GLU A 1066 -14.13 55.83 -31.34
CA GLU A 1066 -15.54 56.12 -31.61
C GLU A 1066 -16.41 55.15 -30.80
N PHE A 1067 -17.12 55.68 -29.81
CA PHE A 1067 -18.03 54.91 -28.96
C PHE A 1067 -19.46 55.43 -29.18
N PHE A 1068 -20.31 54.64 -29.85
CA PHE A 1068 -21.69 55.00 -30.23
C PHE A 1068 -21.80 56.33 -31.02
N GLY A 1069 -20.96 56.54 -32.02
CA GLY A 1069 -21.00 57.74 -32.87
C GLY A 1069 -20.50 59.02 -32.20
N THR A 1070 -19.97 58.91 -30.97
CA THR A 1070 -19.28 59.99 -30.25
C THR A 1070 -17.80 59.64 -30.16
N LEU A 1071 -16.93 60.56 -30.56
CA LEU A 1071 -15.49 60.40 -30.35
C LEU A 1071 -15.18 60.64 -28.87
N VAL A 1072 -14.58 59.64 -28.22
CA VAL A 1072 -14.03 59.73 -26.87
C VAL A 1072 -12.52 59.88 -27.00
N ASP A 1073 -12.02 61.04 -26.59
CA ASP A 1073 -10.59 61.34 -26.56
C ASP A 1073 -9.97 60.75 -25.27
N ASN A 1074 -9.20 59.68 -25.42
CA ASN A 1074 -8.41 59.06 -24.34
C ASN A 1074 -6.93 59.43 -24.44
N THR A 1075 -6.59 60.48 -25.21
CA THR A 1075 -5.23 61.02 -25.19
C THR A 1075 -4.97 61.71 -23.86
N MET A 1076 -3.70 61.77 -23.48
CA MET A 1076 -3.23 62.50 -22.31
C MET A 1076 -2.86 63.96 -22.66
N ILE A 1077 -3.34 64.43 -23.82
CA ILE A 1077 -3.12 65.80 -24.30
C ILE A 1077 -3.98 66.77 -23.49
N THR A 1078 -3.34 67.72 -22.84
CA THR A 1078 -3.99 68.72 -21.98
C THR A 1078 -4.24 70.05 -22.68
N GLU A 1079 -3.47 70.37 -23.71
CA GLU A 1079 -3.65 71.56 -24.56
C GLU A 1079 -3.24 71.24 -26.01
N SER A 1080 -4.03 71.65 -27.00
CA SER A 1080 -3.70 71.49 -28.42
C SER A 1080 -4.15 72.67 -29.26
N SER A 1081 -3.49 72.87 -30.40
CA SER A 1081 -3.97 73.80 -31.43
C SER A 1081 -5.13 73.20 -32.25
N GLY A 1082 -5.90 74.02 -32.97
CA GLY A 1082 -7.14 73.56 -33.62
C GLY A 1082 -6.96 72.77 -34.94
N GLY A 1083 -5.74 72.65 -35.47
CA GLY A 1083 -5.48 72.12 -36.81
C GLY A 1083 -5.19 70.62 -36.88
N TRP A 1084 -5.69 69.81 -35.95
CA TRP A 1084 -5.41 68.37 -35.88
C TRP A 1084 -6.53 67.48 -36.42
N ARG A 1085 -6.15 66.33 -36.97
CA ARG A 1085 -7.04 65.24 -37.33
C ARG A 1085 -6.49 63.92 -36.80
N TYR A 1086 -7.34 63.16 -36.12
CA TYR A 1086 -7.01 61.82 -35.64
C TYR A 1086 -7.11 60.80 -36.78
N LEU A 1087 -6.18 59.84 -36.76
CA LEU A 1087 -6.15 58.67 -37.64
C LEU A 1087 -6.16 57.43 -36.76
N ASN A 1088 -7.10 56.53 -37.00
CA ASN A 1088 -7.22 55.23 -36.33
C ASN A 1088 -7.03 54.06 -37.31
N THR A 1089 -6.29 54.32 -38.39
CA THR A 1089 -5.96 53.33 -39.42
C THR A 1089 -4.46 53.11 -39.41
N PRO A 1090 -3.95 51.88 -39.53
CA PRO A 1090 -2.50 51.64 -39.57
C PRO A 1090 -1.87 52.26 -40.82
N ILE A 1091 -0.57 52.53 -40.77
CA ILE A 1091 0.19 52.94 -41.97
C ILE A 1091 0.32 51.71 -42.88
N PRO A 1092 0.01 51.82 -44.18
CA PRO A 1092 0.19 50.71 -45.12
C PRO A 1092 1.64 50.21 -45.09
N ASP A 1093 1.83 48.89 -44.92
CA ASP A 1093 3.15 48.24 -44.87
C ASP A 1093 4.10 48.76 -43.77
N GLY A 1094 3.58 49.40 -42.71
CA GLY A 1094 4.32 49.94 -41.57
C GLY A 1094 4.02 49.25 -40.22
N PRO A 1095 4.57 49.78 -39.10
CA PRO A 1095 4.34 49.25 -37.74
C PRO A 1095 2.86 49.24 -37.34
N GLU A 1096 2.47 48.38 -36.38
CA GLU A 1096 1.07 48.20 -35.92
C GLU A 1096 0.45 49.41 -35.17
N ASP A 1097 1.20 50.51 -35.02
CA ASP A 1097 0.80 51.76 -34.36
C ASP A 1097 -0.44 52.36 -35.06
N THR A 1098 -1.63 52.10 -34.52
CA THR A 1098 -2.92 52.36 -35.20
C THR A 1098 -3.44 53.77 -34.99
N PHE A 1099 -3.13 54.40 -33.85
CA PHE A 1099 -3.63 55.71 -33.45
C PHE A 1099 -2.57 56.78 -33.63
N ARG A 1100 -2.88 57.80 -34.44
CA ARG A 1100 -1.95 58.87 -34.81
C ARG A 1100 -2.68 60.19 -34.99
N MET A 1101 -1.96 61.30 -34.94
CA MET A 1101 -2.50 62.62 -35.30
C MET A 1101 -1.75 63.21 -36.49
N VAL A 1102 -2.48 63.86 -37.38
CA VAL A 1102 -1.94 64.53 -38.57
C VAL A 1102 -2.48 65.96 -38.65
N ARG A 1103 -1.67 66.90 -39.14
CA ARG A 1103 -2.12 68.28 -39.35
C ARG A 1103 -3.14 68.35 -40.50
N LEU A 1104 -4.15 69.20 -40.38
CA LEU A 1104 -5.16 69.43 -41.41
C LEU A 1104 -4.62 70.25 -42.59
N ALA A 1105 -3.66 71.14 -42.32
CA ALA A 1105 -2.97 71.98 -43.29
C ALA A 1105 -1.52 72.23 -42.83
N ASP A 1106 -0.66 72.75 -43.71
CA ASP A 1106 0.70 73.13 -43.35
C ASP A 1106 0.69 74.48 -42.59
N THR A 1107 0.24 74.41 -41.34
CA THR A 1107 0.22 75.48 -40.34
C THR A 1107 1.10 75.08 -39.15
N GLU A 1108 1.43 76.05 -38.30
CA GLU A 1108 2.12 75.76 -37.04
C GLU A 1108 1.11 75.14 -36.06
N GLU A 1109 1.34 73.91 -35.63
CA GLU A 1109 0.44 73.17 -34.75
C GLU A 1109 1.20 72.61 -33.55
N TYR A 1110 0.54 72.54 -32.39
CA TYR A 1110 1.15 72.05 -31.16
C TYR A 1110 0.24 71.12 -30.36
N LEU A 1111 0.88 70.27 -29.54
CA LEU A 1111 0.26 69.34 -28.60
C LEU A 1111 1.02 69.44 -27.27
N VAL A 1112 0.29 69.44 -26.15
CA VAL A 1112 0.83 69.60 -24.80
C VAL A 1112 0.39 68.45 -23.89
N TRP A 1113 1.29 67.96 -23.05
CA TRP A 1113 1.01 66.98 -22.00
C TRP A 1113 1.35 67.56 -20.62
N ASP A 1114 0.51 67.29 -19.62
CA ASP A 1114 0.79 67.59 -18.22
C ASP A 1114 1.50 66.40 -17.56
N MET A 1115 2.62 66.66 -16.89
CA MET A 1115 3.38 65.62 -16.18
C MET A 1115 2.95 65.54 -14.72
N PRO A 1116 2.54 64.36 -14.23
CA PRO A 1116 1.81 64.23 -12.97
C PRO A 1116 2.67 64.49 -11.72
N GLU A 1117 3.99 64.20 -11.72
CA GLU A 1117 4.89 64.42 -10.58
C GLU A 1117 6.34 64.73 -11.03
N LEU A 1118 7.17 65.27 -10.12
CA LEU A 1118 8.46 65.95 -10.36
C LEU A 1118 9.42 65.26 -11.36
N GLY A 1119 9.70 65.95 -12.48
CA GLY A 1119 10.84 65.74 -13.38
C GLY A 1119 10.76 64.58 -14.38
N VAL A 1120 10.60 64.90 -15.67
CA VAL A 1120 10.92 63.98 -16.78
C VAL A 1120 12.44 63.90 -16.90
N ASN A 1121 13.00 62.71 -16.88
CA ASN A 1121 14.42 62.51 -17.18
C ASN A 1121 14.61 62.09 -18.62
N GLN A 1122 13.67 61.33 -19.17
CA GLN A 1122 13.69 60.87 -20.54
C GLN A 1122 12.33 61.03 -21.18
N TYR A 1123 12.30 61.50 -22.41
CA TYR A 1123 11.10 61.58 -23.22
C TYR A 1123 11.33 60.97 -24.59
N GLU A 1124 10.27 60.41 -25.15
CA GLU A 1124 10.24 59.85 -26.49
C GLU A 1124 8.96 60.31 -27.20
N VAL A 1125 9.11 60.86 -28.40
CA VAL A 1125 8.00 61.24 -29.29
C VAL A 1125 8.18 60.50 -30.61
N VAL A 1126 7.24 59.61 -30.94
CA VAL A 1126 7.24 58.87 -32.19
C VAL A 1126 6.58 59.70 -33.28
N LEU A 1127 7.27 59.84 -34.41
CA LEU A 1127 6.77 60.47 -35.62
C LEU A 1127 6.78 59.46 -36.77
N PHE A 1128 5.84 59.62 -37.69
CA PHE A 1128 5.86 58.93 -38.98
C PHE A 1128 6.01 59.98 -40.07
N VAL A 1129 7.10 59.87 -40.82
CA VAL A 1129 7.51 60.90 -41.78
C VAL A 1129 7.79 60.24 -43.12
N HIS A 1130 7.34 60.82 -44.22
CA HIS A 1130 7.69 60.28 -45.54
C HIS A 1130 9.22 60.40 -45.77
N GLY A 1131 9.84 59.38 -46.38
CA GLY A 1131 11.30 59.17 -46.37
C GLY A 1131 12.11 60.31 -47.00
N ASN A 1132 11.53 61.05 -47.94
CA ASN A 1132 12.14 62.25 -48.54
C ASN A 1132 12.19 63.47 -47.58
N ALA A 1133 11.42 63.47 -46.50
CA ALA A 1133 11.29 64.56 -45.55
C ALA A 1133 11.97 64.31 -44.19
N VAL A 1134 12.51 63.11 -43.94
CA VAL A 1134 13.16 62.73 -42.66
C VAL A 1134 14.30 63.68 -42.28
N ASN A 1135 15.11 64.10 -43.26
CA ASN A 1135 16.23 65.03 -43.01
C ASN A 1135 15.76 66.44 -42.57
N SER A 1136 14.50 66.79 -42.82
CA SER A 1136 13.90 68.08 -42.44
C SER A 1136 13.28 68.07 -41.04
N VAL A 1137 13.18 66.91 -40.36
CA VAL A 1137 12.50 66.77 -39.06
C VAL A 1137 13.09 67.69 -37.99
N ARG A 1138 14.42 67.81 -37.91
CA ARG A 1138 15.08 68.73 -36.95
C ARG A 1138 14.71 70.20 -37.13
N SER A 1139 14.39 70.59 -38.37
CA SER A 1139 13.95 71.95 -38.67
C SER A 1139 12.43 72.11 -38.54
N ALA A 1140 11.68 71.00 -38.61
CA ALA A 1140 10.23 70.96 -38.63
C ALA A 1140 9.60 70.80 -37.24
N VAL A 1141 10.31 70.19 -36.29
CA VAL A 1141 9.77 69.87 -34.96
C VAL A 1141 10.55 70.60 -33.88
N GLU A 1142 9.85 71.29 -33.00
CA GLU A 1142 10.41 71.88 -31.79
C GLU A 1142 9.75 71.23 -30.58
N LEU A 1143 10.57 70.67 -29.71
CA LEU A 1143 10.14 70.14 -28.43
C LEU A 1143 10.49 71.18 -27.37
N ALA A 1144 9.55 71.51 -26.50
CA ALA A 1144 9.74 72.52 -25.47
C ALA A 1144 9.01 72.14 -24.20
N PHE A 1145 9.46 72.65 -23.07
CA PHE A 1145 8.79 72.47 -21.80
C PHE A 1145 8.53 73.81 -21.10
N ARG A 1146 7.57 73.85 -20.19
CA ARG A 1146 7.42 74.95 -19.23
C ARG A 1146 7.02 74.42 -17.87
N ASP A 1147 7.43 75.14 -16.84
CA ASP A 1147 6.85 74.99 -15.50
C ASP A 1147 5.36 75.39 -15.56
N VAL A 1148 4.47 74.64 -14.92
CA VAL A 1148 3.03 74.95 -14.84
C VAL A 1148 2.76 76.36 -14.29
N SER A 1149 3.68 76.93 -13.48
CA SER A 1149 3.59 78.30 -12.95
C SER A 1149 4.21 79.39 -13.86
N GLY A 1150 4.94 79.01 -14.92
CA GLY A 1150 5.68 79.91 -15.79
C GLY A 1150 4.99 80.15 -17.15
N SER A 1151 5.05 81.37 -17.67
CA SER A 1151 4.44 81.73 -18.98
C SER A 1151 5.35 81.50 -20.20
N GLN A 1152 6.62 81.14 -20.01
CA GLN A 1152 7.60 80.95 -21.10
C GLN A 1152 7.95 79.48 -21.34
N TRP A 1153 7.85 79.06 -22.60
CA TRP A 1153 8.32 77.77 -23.10
C TRP A 1153 9.84 77.79 -23.34
N ARG A 1154 10.52 76.72 -22.91
CA ARG A 1154 11.96 76.51 -23.07
C ARG A 1154 12.21 75.33 -24.02
N PRO A 1155 12.87 75.51 -25.17
CA PRO A 1155 13.17 74.41 -26.09
C PRO A 1155 14.07 73.35 -25.45
N VAL A 1156 13.85 72.08 -25.79
CA VAL A 1156 14.71 70.95 -25.44
C VAL A 1156 15.31 70.31 -26.67
N GLY A 1157 16.57 69.91 -26.54
CA GLY A 1157 17.29 69.19 -27.59
C GLY A 1157 16.91 67.72 -27.58
N TYR A 1158 16.72 67.14 -28.76
CA TYR A 1158 16.42 65.73 -28.96
C TYR A 1158 17.37 65.13 -30.01
N GLN A 1159 17.56 63.83 -29.91
CA GLN A 1159 18.15 62.98 -30.94
C GLN A 1159 17.05 62.50 -31.89
N VAL A 1160 17.43 62.27 -33.14
CA VAL A 1160 16.51 61.77 -34.17
C VAL A 1160 17.04 60.42 -34.60
N MET A 1161 16.25 59.37 -34.37
CA MET A 1161 16.52 58.04 -34.89
C MET A 1161 15.44 57.70 -35.91
N SER A 1162 15.82 57.34 -37.12
CA SER A 1162 14.87 56.97 -38.17
C SER A 1162 15.09 55.53 -38.60
N GLU A 1163 14.01 54.79 -38.74
CA GLU A 1163 14.02 53.47 -39.37
C GLU A 1163 14.05 53.57 -40.90
N SER A 1164 14.32 52.45 -41.56
CA SER A 1164 14.28 52.37 -43.02
C SER A 1164 12.86 52.66 -43.54
N PRO A 1165 12.69 53.33 -44.68
CA PRO A 1165 11.37 53.59 -45.25
C PRO A 1165 10.62 52.28 -45.56
N THR A 1166 9.33 52.25 -45.25
CA THR A 1166 8.40 51.21 -45.67
C THR A 1166 8.21 51.26 -47.20
N PRO A 1167 7.66 50.20 -47.83
CA PRO A 1167 7.30 50.21 -49.26
C PRO A 1167 6.38 51.37 -49.67
N SER A 1168 5.53 51.83 -48.74
CA SER A 1168 4.64 52.98 -48.91
C SER A 1168 5.32 54.34 -48.72
N GLY A 1169 6.64 54.35 -48.46
CA GLY A 1169 7.47 55.54 -48.37
C GLY A 1169 7.51 56.19 -46.99
N TRP A 1170 6.90 55.62 -45.95
CA TRP A 1170 6.89 56.15 -44.59
C TRP A 1170 8.06 55.63 -43.75
N CYS A 1171 8.66 56.47 -42.92
CA CYS A 1171 9.68 56.12 -41.94
C CYS A 1171 9.12 56.35 -40.53
N LYS A 1172 9.30 55.39 -39.62
CA LYS A 1172 9.18 55.66 -38.17
C LYS A 1172 10.41 56.45 -37.74
N VAL A 1173 10.19 57.59 -37.11
CA VAL A 1173 11.21 58.52 -36.63
C VAL A 1173 10.95 58.76 -35.15
N VAL A 1174 11.87 58.30 -34.32
CA VAL A 1174 11.82 58.46 -32.87
C VAL A 1174 12.62 59.70 -32.47
N LEU A 1175 11.96 60.63 -31.80
CA LEU A 1175 12.59 61.77 -31.15
C LEU A 1175 12.78 61.47 -29.68
N SER A 1176 14.01 61.24 -29.24
CA SER A 1176 14.29 60.98 -27.83
C SER A 1176 15.25 62.01 -27.26
N GLY A 1177 15.10 62.34 -25.99
CA GLY A 1177 15.99 63.27 -25.32
C GLY A 1177 15.95 63.09 -23.82
N GLU A 1178 16.98 63.62 -23.17
CA GLU A 1178 17.07 63.68 -21.72
C GLU A 1178 16.87 65.12 -21.26
N MET A 1179 16.21 65.30 -20.12
CA MET A 1179 16.07 66.60 -19.46
C MET A 1179 16.74 66.54 -18.09
N GLU A 1180 17.31 67.66 -17.64
CA GLU A 1180 17.74 67.77 -16.25
C GLU A 1180 16.50 67.65 -15.34
N PRO A 1181 16.59 66.94 -14.19
CA PRO A 1181 15.46 66.78 -13.28
C PRO A 1181 14.91 68.14 -12.84
N ILE A 1182 13.66 68.45 -13.19
CA ILE A 1182 13.01 69.73 -12.88
C ILE A 1182 12.10 69.56 -11.66
N VAL A 1183 12.25 70.46 -10.69
CA VAL A 1183 11.62 70.38 -9.36
C VAL A 1183 10.18 70.94 -9.33
N THR A 1184 9.51 71.05 -10.47
CA THR A 1184 8.12 71.51 -10.57
C THR A 1184 7.35 70.70 -11.61
N PRO A 1185 6.01 70.57 -11.51
CA PRO A 1185 5.21 69.98 -12.58
C PRO A 1185 5.49 70.73 -13.89
N VAL A 1186 5.73 69.95 -14.94
CA VAL A 1186 6.15 70.47 -16.24
C VAL A 1186 5.08 70.14 -17.27
N GLN A 1187 4.74 71.10 -18.12
CA GLN A 1187 4.03 70.82 -19.35
C GLN A 1187 5.04 70.62 -20.46
N PHE A 1188 4.90 69.54 -21.22
CA PHE A 1188 5.74 69.24 -22.38
C PHE A 1188 4.96 69.52 -23.66
N ARG A 1189 5.55 70.24 -24.60
CA ARG A 1189 4.92 70.65 -25.85
C ARG A 1189 5.73 70.20 -27.05
N VAL A 1190 5.05 69.56 -27.98
CA VAL A 1190 5.54 69.28 -29.33
C VAL A 1190 4.96 70.35 -30.25
N VAL A 1191 5.80 71.03 -31.02
CA VAL A 1191 5.40 72.03 -32.02
C VAL A 1191 5.90 71.60 -33.39
N PHE A 1192 5.00 71.59 -34.38
CA PHE A 1192 5.30 71.36 -35.78
C PHE A 1192 5.28 72.69 -36.54
N LYS A 1193 6.43 73.10 -37.08
CA LYS A 1193 6.61 74.39 -37.75
C LYS A 1193 5.97 74.39 -39.14
N GLN A 1194 5.40 75.53 -39.49
CA GLN A 1194 4.85 75.78 -40.83
C GLN A 1194 5.95 75.80 -41.90
N GLY A 1195 5.68 75.23 -43.08
CA GLY A 1195 6.48 75.42 -44.29
C GLY A 1195 7.75 74.57 -44.39
N VAL A 1196 7.95 73.62 -43.46
CA VAL A 1196 9.16 72.75 -43.44
C VAL A 1196 8.87 71.35 -43.97
N ILE A 1197 7.80 70.71 -43.49
CA ILE A 1197 7.32 69.42 -43.99
C ILE A 1197 5.82 69.56 -44.26
N PRO A 1198 5.31 69.14 -45.44
CA PRO A 1198 3.88 69.16 -45.73
C PRO A 1198 3.03 68.38 -44.72
N ALA A 1199 1.80 68.83 -44.48
CA ALA A 1199 0.91 68.24 -43.48
C ALA A 1199 0.56 66.76 -43.72
N ASP A 1200 0.52 66.33 -44.97
CA ASP A 1200 0.24 64.94 -45.38
C ASP A 1200 1.46 64.01 -45.33
N GLN A 1201 2.65 64.53 -45.02
CA GLN A 1201 3.92 63.78 -44.98
C GLN A 1201 4.48 63.60 -43.56
N LEU A 1202 3.75 64.03 -42.52
CA LEU A 1202 4.17 63.98 -41.13
C LEU A 1202 3.00 63.70 -40.19
N GLN A 1203 3.10 62.63 -39.41
CA GLN A 1203 2.12 62.21 -38.42
C GLN A 1203 2.84 62.02 -37.08
N ILE A 1204 2.17 62.28 -35.96
CA ILE A 1204 2.66 61.95 -34.61
C ILE A 1204 1.94 60.70 -34.10
N GLY A 1205 2.70 59.78 -33.51
CA GLY A 1205 2.23 58.59 -32.82
C GLY A 1205 2.56 58.68 -31.33
N ASP A 1206 2.93 57.55 -30.73
CA ASP A 1206 3.12 57.42 -29.28
C ASP A 1206 4.06 58.46 -28.67
N VAL A 1207 3.72 58.87 -27.45
CA VAL A 1207 4.54 59.75 -26.63
C VAL A 1207 4.78 59.08 -25.28
N THR A 1208 6.05 58.95 -24.88
CA THR A 1208 6.45 58.34 -23.61
C THR A 1208 7.30 59.30 -22.79
N PHE A 1209 7.05 59.35 -21.50
CA PHE A 1209 7.85 60.08 -20.52
C PHE A 1209 8.23 59.16 -19.37
N VAL A 1210 9.49 59.23 -18.94
CA VAL A 1210 9.99 58.51 -17.76
C VAL A 1210 10.63 59.53 -16.82
N GLY A 1211 10.25 59.51 -15.55
CA GLY A 1211 10.77 60.38 -14.50
C GLY A 1211 11.11 59.64 -13.21
N MET A 1212 11.83 60.30 -12.31
CA MET A 1212 12.19 59.74 -11.00
C MET A 1212 11.15 60.14 -9.95
N ARG A 1213 10.74 59.20 -9.11
CA ARG A 1213 9.97 59.48 -7.90
C ARG A 1213 10.91 60.01 -6.81
N GLN A 1214 10.54 61.08 -6.12
CA GLN A 1214 11.15 61.46 -4.85
C GLN A 1214 10.17 61.19 -3.70
N LYS A 1215 10.71 60.73 -2.57
CA LYS A 1215 9.97 60.54 -1.32
C LYS A 1215 9.42 61.90 -0.85
N GLN A 1216 8.11 61.99 -0.58
CA GLN A 1216 7.56 63.11 0.20
C GLN A 1216 8.12 63.10 1.62
#